data_AF-A0A4S2ARU3-F1
#
_entry.id   AF-A0A4S2ARU3-F1
#
_cell.length_a   1.000
_cell.length_b   1.000
_cell.length_c   1.000
_cell.angle_alpha   90.00
_cell.angle_beta   90.00
_cell.angle_gamma   90.00
#
_symmetry.space_group_name_H-M   'P 1'
#
loop_
_entity.id
_entity.type
_entity.pdbx_description
1 polymer ?
#
loop_
_entity_poly.entity_id
_entity_poly.type
_entity_poly.pdbx_seq_one_letter_code
_entity_poly.pdbx_strand_id
1 'polypeptide(L)'
;MNYYIKYLKIIPAFIAIFIGLTSCEDDIKFECENQIEGEDTTISLNLNTPSFTQISSRADMSTEDAYKVNTLWIGIYNSRSGESTLTDNGKNGLFLEAQNDHGFVAGSQDHNRHALTNIKTKSGSSYIVAVANPDRNFGFTIKDEKRTSTSLKELLENASTWDDFRSIIIERELFRGSADINIPNATQNPLPMSGIYLEESHTADFDWNTVKPYAIPLPKTNGGNVSMPGSIHLRRPFTQVKVNLQAATEENNDIKILKIEPESFVIHNVPIYSWLYERPQLPVGTPPEKNTDYANAGDALEKDAEKNTNYKSSLIYPSTNINEKDGVYSFDFWMMENKRTGLDFCTDYQKREIEWKNDATGANTGVYRSLCPSETPTLNNFATYMEIRAKLTYIEKDPIVNPDGVTGLPNKVDSRTVDAVYTIHLGYVGQDPDPKDFNSLRNSIYTYNVEVLTANSIIVEAFRNNGEPDPEPQPGAEGIVSDVTNKMFDLDSHYNAFNIQLTETELQNFSFSMRSYYGENTYNYSIDKDGNPTGDAIPDRNDNNYRYFSWVEIVPTKGEDVLAPYPGVTVGPDGTPFMKCNLNEIRANAQNLYDQSTDGWFTVFVNEYTYEDETTTPGVETGRNWRNYVMKPNRVAYLNVAQSVSTDKESSYYQSKYGISQKSIQTYYDYTENIQTAIGVEYDNETFGMNLRWPSGTVNTVAGDTYPAVTTSNGVNGTLSVNNGRYNVWIGSGGSGGGDQAGNWNTYVNSGNANNGTYGKVNYVNRITNTNQTQYVKNFSAAPKTWPVPQPVLLSPNGFSGDDNGGNKGMSEYDPQYNINDINDIQVIHAMHACMNRNRDNNGDGVIDADELRWYLPASGKYMRVIMGRNSLREPILNYDNNPQLPFPASGNGDGNNSRLFLASSDYRTIWTTQGMSISNFSTYCQSPWAVRCIRNLGVDLSTVTATAEDDPVDPAYEVELGKGDYSTGGVVRVKHYYGSSLRNYTVNPIAIHKVNSEGNMLGQYGFEIAFRGNQATPQSAEADVNFTNNAQGAIDYQDDVNDATPCEELNKLNRKGWRVPNQKELIIMMRSGAIPDFGSGNYWYFMSSTIPAWNKSTPANTNSELTHESSTICSITQNLSTLNFEATAKSYNEINKVRCVRDLTPEEEGMSYDQIRAQQ
;
A
#
# COMPACT_ATOMS: atom_id res chain seq x y z
N MET A 1 -41.28 90.87 -7.86
CA MET A 1 -41.68 91.22 -6.48
C MET A 1 -40.56 90.74 -5.57
N ASN A 2 -39.47 91.49 -5.43
CA ASN A 2 -39.27 92.73 -4.64
C ASN A 2 -38.77 92.33 -3.24
N TYR A 3 -37.55 92.64 -2.80
CA TYR A 3 -36.76 93.86 -3.05
C TYR A 3 -35.26 93.63 -3.42
N TYR A 4 -34.81 94.35 -4.46
CA TYR A 4 -33.46 94.94 -4.70
C TYR A 4 -32.20 94.03 -4.79
N ILE A 5 -31.55 93.85 -5.97
CA ILE A 5 -30.67 94.80 -6.73
C ILE A 5 -29.28 94.91 -6.04
N LYS A 6 -28.17 94.30 -6.49
CA LYS A 6 -27.38 94.41 -7.77
C LYS A 6 -26.29 93.28 -7.77
N TYR A 7 -25.53 92.91 -8.81
CA TYR A 7 -25.39 93.20 -10.26
C TYR A 7 -25.18 91.83 -10.97
N LEU A 8 -25.77 91.54 -12.14
CA LEU A 8 -25.16 91.55 -13.48
C LEU A 8 -23.77 90.86 -13.61
N LYS A 9 -23.65 89.67 -14.23
CA LYS A 9 -23.87 89.25 -15.66
C LYS A 9 -22.57 89.29 -16.49
N ILE A 10 -22.07 88.11 -16.93
CA ILE A 10 -21.68 87.74 -18.33
C ILE A 10 -21.90 86.19 -18.48
N ILE A 11 -22.05 85.72 -19.72
CA ILE A 11 -22.47 84.38 -20.24
C ILE A 11 -21.41 83.98 -21.32
N PRO A 12 -21.14 82.71 -21.76
CA PRO A 12 -21.24 81.34 -21.19
C PRO A 12 -19.90 80.52 -21.35
N ALA A 13 -19.99 79.17 -21.35
CA ALA A 13 -19.00 78.13 -21.75
C ALA A 13 -17.94 77.75 -20.68
N PHE A 14 -17.54 76.47 -20.47
CA PHE A 14 -17.87 75.15 -21.08
C PHE A 14 -18.56 74.24 -20.01
N ILE A 15 -19.53 73.38 -20.32
CA ILE A 15 -19.40 71.97 -20.76
C ILE A 15 -18.38 71.14 -19.95
N ALA A 16 -18.87 69.97 -19.47
CA ALA A 16 -18.19 68.83 -18.85
C ALA A 16 -18.19 68.76 -17.30
N ILE A 17 -18.88 67.71 -16.82
CA ILE A 17 -18.77 67.07 -15.49
C ILE A 17 -19.34 67.87 -14.30
N PHE A 18 -20.67 67.88 -14.23
CA PHE A 18 -21.42 68.08 -12.99
C PHE A 18 -22.49 66.97 -12.88
N ILE A 19 -22.18 65.90 -12.14
CA ILE A 19 -23.16 65.21 -11.30
C ILE A 19 -22.47 65.01 -9.96
N GLY A 20 -22.93 65.74 -8.95
CA GLY A 20 -22.48 65.60 -7.58
C GLY A 20 -23.51 66.22 -6.64
N LEU A 21 -23.56 65.67 -5.41
CA LEU A 21 -24.34 66.14 -4.25
C LEU A 21 -25.86 65.86 -4.36
N THR A 22 -26.58 65.34 -3.36
CA THR A 22 -26.33 65.07 -1.92
C THR A 22 -27.05 63.76 -1.52
N SER A 23 -26.69 62.99 -0.48
CA SER A 23 -26.81 63.36 0.95
C SER A 23 -25.91 62.56 1.91
N CYS A 24 -25.61 63.18 3.06
CA CYS A 24 -24.77 62.65 4.14
C CYS A 24 -25.40 61.48 4.91
N GLU A 25 -24.56 60.65 5.53
CA GLU A 25 -24.39 60.71 6.98
C GLU A 25 -22.91 60.56 7.33
N ASP A 26 -22.36 61.53 8.08
CA ASP A 26 -20.98 61.51 8.58
C ASP A 26 -20.96 60.80 9.94
N ASP A 27 -20.53 59.55 9.98
CA ASP A 27 -20.09 58.93 11.24
C ASP A 27 -18.61 59.31 11.45
N ILE A 28 -18.40 60.36 12.22
CA ILE A 28 -17.08 60.89 12.55
C ILE A 28 -16.33 59.84 13.39
N LYS A 29 -15.51 59.02 12.72
CA LYS A 29 -14.46 58.27 13.40
C LYS A 29 -13.50 59.28 14.02
N PHE A 30 -13.45 59.31 15.35
CA PHE A 30 -12.40 60.02 16.07
C PHE A 30 -11.03 59.50 15.58
N GLU A 31 -10.28 60.38 14.94
CA GLU A 31 -8.87 60.15 14.65
C GLU A 31 -8.14 59.88 15.98
N CYS A 32 -7.21 58.93 15.99
CA CYS A 32 -6.35 58.73 17.14
C CYS A 32 -5.44 59.96 17.30
N GLU A 33 -5.76 60.83 18.24
CA GLU A 33 -4.93 61.98 18.59
C GLU A 33 -3.51 61.51 18.93
N ASN A 34 -2.53 61.99 18.15
CA ASN A 34 -1.09 61.93 18.41
C ASN A 34 -0.51 60.56 18.81
N GLN A 35 -0.37 59.67 17.82
CA GLN A 35 0.63 58.61 17.90
C GLN A 35 1.79 58.92 16.95
N ILE A 36 2.95 59.18 17.52
CA ILE A 36 4.20 59.32 16.76
C ILE A 36 4.58 57.92 16.27
N GLU A 37 4.76 57.77 14.96
CA GLU A 37 5.15 56.51 14.33
C GLU A 37 6.65 56.28 14.51
N GLY A 38 7.05 55.07 14.95
CA GLY A 38 8.46 54.68 15.13
C GLY A 38 9.07 54.90 16.52
N GLU A 39 8.32 55.41 17.50
CA GLU A 39 8.76 55.56 18.90
C GLU A 39 8.79 54.20 19.62
N ASP A 40 9.73 54.02 20.56
CA ASP A 40 9.91 52.75 21.27
C ASP A 40 8.75 52.48 22.24
N THR A 41 8.20 51.26 22.19
CA THR A 41 7.05 50.82 23.00
C THR A 41 7.25 49.37 23.49
N THR A 42 6.37 48.92 24.38
CA THR A 42 6.34 47.54 24.88
C THR A 42 4.90 47.06 24.92
N ILE A 43 4.66 45.86 24.41
CA ILE A 43 3.32 45.26 24.27
C ILE A 43 3.19 43.91 24.98
N SER A 44 1.96 43.57 25.33
CA SER A 44 1.49 42.21 25.64
C SER A 44 0.38 41.83 24.67
N LEU A 45 0.35 40.59 24.21
CA LEU A 45 -0.69 40.03 23.33
C LEU A 45 -0.93 38.56 23.67
N ASN A 46 -2.02 37.97 23.17
CA ASN A 46 -2.27 36.54 23.37
C ASN A 46 -1.74 35.69 22.20
N LEU A 47 -1.34 34.45 22.46
CA LEU A 47 -1.18 33.40 21.46
C LEU A 47 -2.40 32.47 21.52
N ASN A 48 -2.89 32.03 20.36
CA ASN A 48 -3.97 31.06 20.22
C ASN A 48 -3.59 30.00 19.19
N THR A 49 -3.72 28.73 19.57
CA THR A 49 -3.51 27.55 18.73
C THR A 49 -4.83 27.10 18.08
N PRO A 50 -4.82 26.49 16.89
CA PRO A 50 -6.02 26.13 16.15
C PRO A 50 -6.61 24.80 16.64
N SER A 51 -7.92 24.58 16.49
CA SER A 51 -8.60 23.34 16.89
C SER A 51 -8.72 22.37 15.72
N PHE A 52 -8.69 21.09 16.05
CA PHE A 52 -9.39 20.07 15.29
C PHE A 52 -10.71 19.76 15.99
N THR A 53 -11.83 19.95 15.28
CA THR A 53 -13.06 19.20 15.54
C THR A 53 -12.81 17.75 15.11
N GLN A 54 -12.25 16.95 16.02
CA GLN A 54 -11.72 15.64 15.69
C GLN A 54 -12.81 14.55 15.71
N ILE A 55 -12.87 13.76 14.63
CA ILE A 55 -13.47 12.42 14.61
C ILE A 55 -12.30 11.46 14.38
N SER A 56 -12.02 10.61 15.37
CA SER A 56 -10.76 9.85 15.45
C SER A 56 -10.68 8.68 14.46
N SER A 57 -9.55 8.57 13.77
CA SER A 57 -9.17 7.45 12.89
C SER A 57 -7.79 6.87 13.28
N ARG A 58 -7.34 5.77 12.64
CA ARG A 58 -6.06 5.11 12.96
C ARG A 58 -4.81 5.89 12.52
N ALA A 59 -4.91 6.76 11.51
CA ALA A 59 -3.80 7.58 11.01
C ALA A 59 -3.98 9.08 11.32
N ASP A 60 -4.85 9.39 12.29
CA ASP A 60 -4.89 10.72 12.87
C ASP A 60 -3.64 10.96 13.69
N MET A 61 -3.01 12.12 13.47
CA MET A 61 -1.97 12.63 14.36
C MET A 61 -2.50 12.72 15.80
N SER A 62 -1.66 12.34 16.77
CA SER A 62 -2.03 12.44 18.18
C SER A 62 -2.42 13.88 18.52
N THR A 63 -3.43 14.06 19.38
CA THR A 63 -3.88 15.38 19.81
C THR A 63 -2.74 16.19 20.45
N GLU A 64 -1.79 15.51 21.12
CA GLU A 64 -0.59 16.13 21.68
C GLU A 64 0.36 16.65 20.60
N ASP A 65 0.72 15.83 19.60
CA ASP A 65 1.65 16.21 18.55
C ASP A 65 1.05 17.24 17.59
N ALA A 66 -0.26 17.17 17.36
CA ALA A 66 -1.02 18.14 16.59
C ALA A 66 -0.93 19.56 17.18
N TYR A 67 -1.04 19.72 18.50
CA TYR A 67 -1.06 21.03 19.18
C TYR A 67 0.30 21.43 19.79
N LYS A 68 1.37 20.71 19.46
CA LYS A 68 2.71 20.88 20.05
C LYS A 68 3.37 22.16 19.58
N VAL A 69 3.60 23.09 20.50
CA VAL A 69 4.40 24.31 20.28
C VAL A 69 5.54 24.27 21.29
N ASN A 70 6.71 23.81 20.85
CA ASN A 70 7.91 23.73 21.69
C ASN A 70 8.71 25.03 21.68
N THR A 71 8.72 25.73 20.54
CA THR A 71 9.39 27.03 20.36
C THR A 71 8.51 27.97 19.55
N LEU A 72 8.72 29.27 19.68
CA LEU A 72 7.94 30.30 18.98
C LEU A 72 8.85 31.46 18.55
N TRP A 73 8.80 31.83 17.27
CA TRP A 73 9.35 33.09 16.76
C TRP A 73 8.22 34.10 16.53
N ILE A 74 8.45 35.38 16.84
CA ILE A 74 7.48 36.48 16.65
C ILE A 74 8.13 37.59 15.83
N GLY A 75 7.45 38.05 14.78
CA GLY A 75 7.87 39.16 13.93
C GLY A 75 6.88 40.32 13.95
N ILE A 76 7.39 41.55 13.96
CA ILE A 76 6.59 42.77 13.81
C ILE A 76 7.24 43.68 12.78
N TYR A 77 6.55 43.96 11.68
CA TYR A 77 7.04 44.76 10.55
C TYR A 77 6.21 46.03 10.39
N ASN A 78 6.83 47.20 10.23
CA ASN A 78 6.09 48.44 9.95
C ASN A 78 5.39 48.32 8.57
N SER A 79 4.11 48.69 8.49
CA SER A 79 3.28 48.45 7.30
C SER A 79 3.58 49.40 6.13
N ARG A 80 4.29 50.51 6.37
CA ARG A 80 4.68 51.48 5.32
C ARG A 80 6.07 51.21 4.76
N SER A 81 7.07 51.00 5.61
CA SER A 81 8.45 50.74 5.21
C SER A 81 8.72 49.27 4.91
N GLY A 82 7.94 48.37 5.51
CA GLY A 82 8.16 46.93 5.48
C GLY A 82 9.27 46.45 6.41
N GLU A 83 10.02 47.34 7.08
CA GLU A 83 11.16 46.97 7.93
C GLU A 83 10.70 46.34 9.26
N SER A 84 11.50 45.41 9.79
CA SER A 84 11.26 44.87 11.13
C SER A 84 11.40 45.96 12.21
N THR A 85 10.37 46.09 13.03
CA THR A 85 10.33 46.96 14.22
C THR A 85 10.57 46.19 15.51
N LEU A 86 10.81 44.89 15.42
CA LEU A 86 11.14 44.03 16.54
C LEU A 86 12.47 43.32 16.25
N THR A 87 13.43 43.50 17.16
CA THR A 87 14.73 42.84 17.13
C THR A 87 15.12 42.39 18.52
N ASP A 88 15.55 41.15 18.66
CA ASP A 88 16.18 40.63 19.87
C ASP A 88 17.63 40.22 19.62
N ASN A 89 18.53 40.55 20.55
CA ASN A 89 19.97 40.21 20.49
C ASN A 89 20.68 40.50 19.14
N GLY A 90 20.18 41.46 18.35
CA GLY A 90 20.73 41.83 17.03
C GLY A 90 20.20 40.97 15.86
N LYS A 91 19.20 40.12 16.09
CA LYS A 91 18.44 39.37 15.08
C LYS A 91 17.04 39.96 14.88
N ASN A 92 16.39 39.65 13.76
CA ASN A 92 15.01 40.07 13.50
C ASN A 92 14.02 39.13 14.19
N GLY A 93 12.99 39.73 14.80
CA GLY A 93 12.01 39.00 15.60
C GLY A 93 12.52 38.60 17.00
N LEU A 94 11.64 37.92 17.74
CA LEU A 94 11.86 37.42 19.10
C LEU A 94 11.68 35.91 19.06
N PHE A 95 12.69 35.15 19.48
CA PHE A 95 12.65 33.69 19.53
C PHE A 95 12.54 33.21 20.98
N LEU A 96 11.54 32.38 21.26
CA LEU A 96 11.18 31.88 22.58
C LEU A 96 11.31 30.36 22.60
N GLU A 97 12.19 29.84 23.45
CA GLU A 97 12.47 28.40 23.64
C GLU A 97 12.30 27.94 25.10
N ALA A 98 12.35 28.85 26.06
CA ALA A 98 12.32 28.53 27.48
C ALA A 98 10.92 28.71 28.10
N GLN A 99 10.56 27.81 29.02
CA GLN A 99 9.28 27.87 29.74
C GLN A 99 9.15 29.16 30.56
N ASN A 100 8.01 29.84 30.40
CA ASN A 100 7.65 31.15 30.96
C ASN A 100 8.50 32.33 30.46
N ASP A 101 9.38 32.15 29.47
CA ASP A 101 10.08 33.29 28.86
C ASP A 101 9.09 34.18 28.11
N HIS A 102 9.07 35.47 28.42
CA HIS A 102 8.01 36.39 28.02
C HIS A 102 6.55 35.92 28.35
N GLY A 103 6.35 34.90 29.18
CA GLY A 103 5.05 34.25 29.42
C GLY A 103 4.69 33.12 28.45
N PHE A 104 5.61 32.71 27.57
CA PHE A 104 5.47 31.56 26.67
C PHE A 104 5.36 30.24 27.45
N VAL A 105 4.51 29.33 26.96
CA VAL A 105 4.36 27.98 27.51
C VAL A 105 4.65 26.99 26.38
N ALA A 106 5.66 26.14 26.58
CA ALA A 106 6.05 25.12 25.62
C ALA A 106 5.32 23.78 25.88
N GLY A 107 5.11 22.99 24.83
CA GLY A 107 4.41 21.69 24.86
C GLY A 107 3.08 21.72 24.10
N SER A 108 2.18 20.78 24.38
CA SER A 108 0.83 20.79 23.80
C SER A 108 -0.02 21.93 24.38
N GLN A 109 -0.45 22.85 23.52
CA GLN A 109 -1.31 23.98 23.89
C GLN A 109 -2.71 23.77 23.29
N ASP A 110 -3.54 22.92 23.89
CA ASP A 110 -4.90 22.64 23.41
C ASP A 110 -5.88 23.78 23.76
N HIS A 111 -6.19 24.64 22.79
CA HIS A 111 -7.22 25.72 22.85
C HIS A 111 -7.07 26.79 23.93
N ASN A 112 -5.92 26.80 24.60
CA ASN A 112 -5.62 27.75 25.65
C ASN A 112 -5.02 29.03 25.06
N ARG A 113 -5.54 30.19 25.51
CA ARG A 113 -4.91 31.48 25.23
C ARG A 113 -3.77 31.72 26.21
N HIS A 114 -2.57 31.93 25.69
CA HIS A 114 -1.39 32.22 26.51
C HIS A 114 -0.98 33.68 26.35
N ALA A 115 -0.84 34.39 27.46
CA ALA A 115 -0.47 35.81 27.45
C ALA A 115 1.05 35.95 27.28
N LEU A 116 1.47 36.44 26.12
CA LEU A 116 2.83 36.88 25.85
C LEU A 116 2.98 38.33 26.31
N THR A 117 4.10 38.66 26.94
CA THR A 117 4.29 39.90 27.70
C THR A 117 5.66 40.52 27.47
N ASN A 118 5.78 41.82 27.74
CA ASN A 118 7.05 42.56 27.68
C ASN A 118 7.74 42.53 26.30
N ILE A 119 6.98 42.39 25.22
CA ILE A 119 7.48 42.36 23.84
C ILE A 119 7.86 43.79 23.44
N LYS A 120 9.15 44.05 23.21
CA LYS A 120 9.66 45.39 22.84
C LYS A 120 9.55 45.61 21.33
N THR A 121 9.00 46.75 20.91
CA THR A 121 8.81 47.08 19.49
C THR A 121 8.63 48.59 19.32
N LYS A 122 8.09 49.06 18.19
CA LYS A 122 7.80 50.47 17.91
C LYS A 122 6.30 50.73 17.69
N SER A 123 5.85 51.94 18.02
CA SER A 123 4.50 52.41 17.75
C SER A 123 4.24 52.64 16.26
N GLY A 124 2.97 52.55 15.86
CA GLY A 124 2.53 52.78 14.48
C GLY A 124 1.86 51.57 13.84
N SER A 125 1.55 51.70 12.55
CA SER A 125 0.87 50.65 11.78
C SER A 125 1.84 49.52 11.43
N SER A 126 1.53 48.30 11.83
CA SER A 126 2.44 47.16 11.74
C SER A 126 1.73 45.83 11.42
N TYR A 127 2.40 44.97 10.65
CA TYR A 127 2.04 43.55 10.51
C TYR A 127 2.65 42.77 11.68
N ILE A 128 1.84 41.96 12.37
CA ILE A 128 2.27 41.15 13.52
C ILE A 128 2.01 39.67 13.18
N VAL A 129 3.07 38.87 13.24
CA VAL A 129 3.07 37.45 12.85
C VAL A 129 3.86 36.59 13.84
N ALA A 130 3.60 35.28 13.86
CA ALA A 130 4.44 34.32 14.58
C ALA A 130 4.65 33.03 13.78
N VAL A 131 5.70 32.29 14.13
CA VAL A 131 6.00 30.95 13.60
C VAL A 131 6.34 30.01 14.75
N ALA A 132 5.59 28.91 14.89
CA ALA A 132 5.87 27.85 15.86
C ALA A 132 6.87 26.83 15.31
N ASN A 133 7.68 26.28 16.21
CA ASN A 133 8.66 25.21 15.96
C ASN A 133 9.72 25.46 14.85
N PRO A 134 10.22 26.70 14.60
CA PRO A 134 11.13 26.94 13.47
C PRO A 134 12.55 26.41 13.69
N ASP A 135 12.92 25.97 14.89
CA ASP A 135 14.25 25.38 15.20
C ASP A 135 14.42 23.96 14.65
N ARG A 136 13.33 23.21 14.48
CA ARG A 136 13.32 21.81 13.99
C ARG A 136 12.77 21.63 12.59
N ASN A 137 12.46 22.73 11.92
CA ASN A 137 11.89 22.74 10.58
C ASN A 137 12.82 23.49 9.63
N PHE A 138 12.80 23.09 8.37
CA PHE A 138 13.74 23.58 7.35
C PHE A 138 12.99 24.16 6.15
N GLY A 139 13.70 24.94 5.35
CA GLY A 139 13.18 25.59 4.16
C GLY A 139 14.24 26.44 3.47
N PHE A 140 13.80 27.32 2.57
CA PHE A 140 14.66 28.27 1.88
C PHE A 140 13.86 29.52 1.52
N THR A 141 14.50 30.55 0.94
CA THR A 141 13.76 31.70 0.39
C THR A 141 13.63 31.57 -1.12
N ILE A 142 12.55 32.08 -1.73
CA ILE A 142 12.44 32.15 -3.20
C ILE A 142 13.49 33.06 -3.86
N LYS A 143 14.34 33.73 -3.08
CA LYS A 143 15.50 34.48 -3.55
C LYS A 143 16.74 33.60 -3.73
N ASP A 144 16.76 32.37 -3.18
CA ASP A 144 17.84 31.41 -3.40
C ASP A 144 17.56 30.50 -4.60
N GLU A 145 18.20 30.81 -5.72
CA GLU A 145 18.15 30.01 -6.95
C GLU A 145 18.65 28.56 -6.77
N LYS A 146 19.46 28.28 -5.73
CA LYS A 146 19.97 26.94 -5.44
C LYS A 146 19.06 26.10 -4.54
N ARG A 147 18.02 26.70 -3.94
CA ARG A 147 17.09 26.04 -3.00
C ARG A 147 17.83 25.35 -1.83
N THR A 148 18.81 26.03 -1.25
CA THR A 148 19.68 25.49 -0.20
C THR A 148 18.90 25.39 1.12
N SER A 149 18.41 24.19 1.43
CA SER A 149 17.62 23.96 2.66
C SER A 149 18.41 24.33 3.92
N THR A 150 17.80 25.17 4.76
CA THR A 150 18.36 25.80 5.96
C THR A 150 17.28 25.85 7.05
N SER A 151 17.66 25.91 8.33
CA SER A 151 16.70 26.01 9.44
C SER A 151 15.78 27.24 9.30
N LEU A 152 14.46 27.06 9.51
CA LEU A 152 13.51 28.17 9.48
C LEU A 152 13.85 29.25 10.51
N LYS A 153 14.43 28.90 11.66
CA LYS A 153 14.89 29.86 12.66
C LYS A 153 15.89 30.86 12.06
N GLU A 154 16.90 30.37 11.33
CA GLU A 154 17.90 31.23 10.70
C GLU A 154 17.29 32.10 9.59
N LEU A 155 16.38 31.54 8.77
CA LEU A 155 15.66 32.29 7.74
C LEU A 155 14.80 33.42 8.32
N LEU A 156 14.16 33.18 9.46
CA LEU A 156 13.33 34.16 10.18
C LEU A 156 14.18 35.23 10.90
N GLU A 157 15.29 34.85 11.54
CA GLU A 157 16.24 35.80 12.13
C GLU A 157 16.86 36.75 11.09
N ASN A 158 17.02 36.27 9.86
CA ASN A 158 17.53 37.04 8.72
C ASN A 158 16.44 37.79 7.94
N ALA A 159 15.15 37.63 8.28
CA ALA A 159 14.05 38.32 7.61
C ALA A 159 13.95 39.79 8.07
N SER A 160 14.73 40.66 7.43
CA SER A 160 14.81 42.09 7.78
C SER A 160 13.55 42.89 7.40
N THR A 161 12.82 42.40 6.40
CA THR A 161 11.62 43.06 5.85
C THR A 161 10.45 42.08 5.71
N TRP A 162 9.24 42.63 5.59
CA TRP A 162 8.01 41.90 5.29
C TRP A 162 8.13 41.08 4.00
N ASP A 163 8.79 41.61 2.97
CA ASP A 163 9.05 40.88 1.71
C ASP A 163 10.11 39.76 1.89
N ASP A 164 11.02 39.86 2.87
CA ASP A 164 11.88 38.73 3.25
C ASP A 164 11.08 37.62 3.95
N PHE A 165 10.26 37.97 4.95
CA PHE A 165 9.39 36.99 5.64
C PHE A 165 8.44 36.30 4.66
N ARG A 166 7.77 37.06 3.78
CA ARG A 166 6.90 36.48 2.74
C ARG A 166 7.66 35.57 1.79
N SER A 167 8.98 35.73 1.61
CA SER A 167 9.77 34.93 0.67
C SER A 167 10.09 33.49 1.13
N ILE A 168 9.79 33.14 2.39
CA ILE A 168 10.15 31.85 2.98
C ILE A 168 9.21 30.71 2.50
N ILE A 169 9.83 29.65 2.00
CA ILE A 169 9.22 28.41 1.51
C ILE A 169 9.62 27.27 2.45
N ILE A 170 8.66 26.40 2.77
CA ILE A 170 8.90 25.09 3.39
C ILE A 170 8.89 24.00 2.31
N GLU A 171 9.71 22.98 2.52
CA GLU A 171 9.83 21.80 1.66
C GLU A 171 9.29 20.57 2.41
N ARG A 172 8.67 19.63 1.66
CA ARG A 172 8.36 18.30 2.17
C ARG A 172 9.37 17.30 1.61
N GLU A 173 9.80 16.36 2.44
CA GLU A 173 10.60 15.21 2.03
C GLU A 173 9.91 14.40 0.92
N LEU A 174 10.70 13.85 0.00
CA LEU A 174 10.25 12.92 -1.02
C LEU A 174 10.60 11.50 -0.59
N PHE A 175 9.68 10.56 -0.78
CA PHE A 175 10.00 9.14 -0.64
C PHE A 175 10.27 8.54 -2.02
N ARG A 176 11.53 8.14 -2.26
CA ARG A 176 12.01 7.57 -3.55
C ARG A 176 11.69 8.40 -4.81
N GLY A 177 11.56 9.71 -4.65
CA GLY A 177 11.24 10.66 -5.74
C GLY A 177 9.74 10.90 -5.97
N SER A 178 8.86 10.15 -5.31
CA SER A 178 7.42 10.42 -5.22
C SER A 178 7.12 11.38 -4.06
N ALA A 179 5.95 12.00 -4.10
CA ALA A 179 5.43 12.71 -2.92
C ALA A 179 5.19 11.70 -1.79
N ASP A 180 5.83 11.92 -0.64
CA ASP A 180 5.34 11.34 0.59
C ASP A 180 3.94 11.91 0.90
N ILE A 181 3.02 11.04 1.31
CA ILE A 181 1.66 11.42 1.74
C ILE A 181 1.28 10.82 3.11
N ASN A 182 2.23 10.19 3.80
CA ASN A 182 2.03 9.66 5.15
C ASN A 182 1.86 10.79 6.18
N ILE A 183 1.56 10.42 7.43
CA ILE A 183 1.50 11.37 8.56
C ILE A 183 2.88 12.05 8.72
N PRO A 184 2.96 13.40 8.72
CA PRO A 184 4.21 14.09 9.03
C PRO A 184 4.73 13.68 10.43
N ASN A 185 6.04 13.49 10.58
CA ASN A 185 6.69 12.98 11.80
C ASN A 185 6.74 14.03 12.94
N ALA A 186 5.57 14.47 13.39
CA ALA A 186 5.36 15.54 14.37
C ALA A 186 5.88 15.20 15.77
N THR A 187 5.99 13.91 16.10
CA THR A 187 6.51 13.42 17.39
C THR A 187 8.01 13.70 17.54
N GLN A 188 8.78 13.74 16.43
CA GLN A 188 10.21 14.10 16.42
C GLN A 188 10.43 15.58 16.09
N ASN A 189 9.79 16.04 14.99
CA ASN A 189 9.85 17.39 14.48
C ASN A 189 8.43 18.00 14.54
N PRO A 190 8.06 18.66 15.67
CA PRO A 190 6.77 19.31 15.82
C PRO A 190 6.46 20.22 14.64
N LEU A 191 5.23 20.12 14.12
CA LEU A 191 4.84 20.77 12.87
C LEU A 191 5.14 22.27 12.90
N PRO A 192 5.66 22.85 11.80
CA PRO A 192 5.76 24.28 11.69
C PRO A 192 4.34 24.86 11.60
N MET A 193 4.08 25.99 12.24
CA MET A 193 2.80 26.69 12.13
C MET A 193 3.06 28.17 11.93
N SER A 194 2.31 28.82 11.04
CA SER A 194 2.37 30.28 10.83
C SER A 194 1.13 30.93 11.40
N GLY A 195 1.24 32.11 12.01
CA GLY A 195 0.08 32.83 12.53
C GLY A 195 0.12 34.33 12.34
N ILE A 196 -1.07 34.93 12.38
CA ILE A 196 -1.32 36.37 12.19
C ILE A 196 -2.09 36.93 13.39
N TYR A 197 -1.83 38.18 13.75
CA TYR A 197 -2.56 38.87 14.83
C TYR A 197 -3.96 39.32 14.40
N LEU A 198 -4.97 39.01 15.21
CA LEU A 198 -6.37 39.40 15.06
C LEU A 198 -6.91 40.03 16.35
N GLU A 199 -7.71 41.08 16.23
CA GLU A 199 -8.50 41.63 17.36
C GLU A 199 -9.60 40.64 17.80
N GLU A 200 -10.00 40.68 19.07
CA GLU A 200 -10.98 39.73 19.64
C GLU A 200 -12.38 39.74 19.01
N SER A 201 -12.74 40.78 18.25
CA SER A 201 -14.06 40.97 17.65
C SER A 201 -14.18 40.48 16.20
N HIS A 202 -13.48 39.41 15.82
CA HIS A 202 -13.60 38.79 14.49
C HIS A 202 -14.76 37.80 14.39
N THR A 203 -15.40 37.74 13.22
CA THR A 203 -16.38 36.70 12.86
C THR A 203 -15.68 35.39 12.47
N ALA A 204 -16.44 34.29 12.38
CA ALA A 204 -15.91 33.01 11.88
C ALA A 204 -15.37 33.12 10.44
N ASP A 205 -16.00 33.99 9.62
CA ASP A 205 -15.67 34.24 8.21
C ASP A 205 -14.48 35.20 8.02
N PHE A 206 -13.47 35.16 8.90
CA PHE A 206 -12.29 36.01 8.76
C PHE A 206 -11.40 35.55 7.60
N ASP A 207 -10.91 36.51 6.79
CA ASP A 207 -9.95 36.22 5.71
C ASP A 207 -8.54 35.92 6.25
N TRP A 208 -8.27 34.64 6.49
CA TRP A 208 -6.99 34.10 6.95
C TRP A 208 -5.81 34.37 6.01
N ASN A 209 -6.08 34.76 4.76
CA ASN A 209 -5.08 34.91 3.72
C ASN A 209 -4.35 36.26 3.74
N THR A 210 -4.89 37.27 4.43
CA THR A 210 -4.43 38.66 4.33
C THR A 210 -4.13 39.26 5.71
N VAL A 211 -2.84 39.48 6.04
CA VAL A 211 -2.49 40.23 7.25
C VAL A 211 -2.96 41.68 7.13
N LYS A 212 -3.91 42.06 7.98
CA LYS A 212 -4.34 43.46 8.13
C LYS A 212 -3.39 44.16 9.09
N PRO A 213 -2.86 45.35 8.76
CA PRO A 213 -1.90 46.03 9.63
C PRO A 213 -2.63 46.63 10.83
N TYR A 214 -2.05 46.44 12.03
CA TYR A 214 -2.59 46.94 13.28
C TYR A 214 -1.84 48.18 13.76
N ALA A 215 -2.54 49.18 14.30
CA ALA A 215 -1.90 50.37 14.88
C ALA A 215 -1.46 50.09 16.32
N ILE A 216 -0.18 49.80 16.53
CA ILE A 216 0.43 49.61 17.85
C ILE A 216 0.47 50.96 18.58
N PRO A 217 -0.24 51.14 19.70
CA PRO A 217 -0.31 52.43 20.37
C PRO A 217 0.89 52.72 21.26
N LEU A 218 1.06 53.99 21.59
CA LEU A 218 1.93 54.41 22.68
C LEU A 218 1.26 54.15 24.04
N PRO A 219 2.03 53.79 25.08
CA PRO A 219 1.47 53.58 26.41
C PRO A 219 0.97 54.89 27.01
N LYS A 220 -0.14 54.83 27.76
CA LYS A 220 -0.75 56.00 28.44
C LYS A 220 0.12 56.59 29.56
N THR A 221 1.24 55.95 29.88
CA THR A 221 2.28 56.39 30.82
C THR A 221 3.65 56.10 30.22
N ASN A 222 4.62 57.02 30.39
CA ASN A 222 5.98 56.83 29.89
C ASN A 222 6.60 55.53 30.45
N GLY A 223 7.05 54.64 29.57
CA GLY A 223 7.60 53.32 29.94
C GLY A 223 6.56 52.28 30.36
N GLY A 224 5.26 52.52 30.14
CA GLY A 224 4.20 51.53 30.39
C GLY A 224 4.15 50.43 29.33
N ASN A 225 3.55 49.29 29.70
CA ASN A 225 3.25 48.19 28.78
C ASN A 225 1.82 48.33 28.21
N VAL A 226 1.65 48.05 26.92
CA VAL A 226 0.37 48.10 26.20
C VAL A 226 -0.24 46.71 26.12
N SER A 227 -1.42 46.51 26.70
CA SER A 227 -2.20 45.29 26.45
C SER A 227 -2.93 45.41 25.11
N MET A 228 -2.59 44.54 24.17
CA MET A 228 -3.22 44.43 22.85
C MET A 228 -4.56 43.69 22.98
N PRO A 229 -5.64 44.13 22.31
CA PRO A 229 -7.00 43.56 22.44
C PRO A 229 -7.22 42.32 21.55
N GLY A 230 -6.19 41.49 21.36
CA GLY A 230 -6.18 40.47 20.31
C GLY A 230 -5.23 39.31 20.55
N SER A 231 -5.26 38.34 19.64
CA SER A 231 -4.46 37.12 19.68
C SER A 231 -3.73 36.89 18.36
N ILE A 232 -2.55 36.26 18.38
CA ILE A 232 -1.95 35.64 17.20
C ILE A 232 -2.54 34.24 17.04
N HIS A 233 -3.13 33.94 15.89
CA HIS A 233 -3.74 32.64 15.59
C HIS A 233 -2.82 31.82 14.70
N LEU A 234 -2.27 30.72 15.22
CA LEU A 234 -1.42 29.79 14.46
C LEU A 234 -2.25 28.88 13.54
N ARG A 235 -1.71 28.52 12.38
CA ARG A 235 -2.26 27.57 11.41
C ARG A 235 -1.14 26.69 10.85
N ARG A 236 -1.40 25.39 10.74
CA ARG A 236 -0.47 24.42 10.11
C ARG A 236 -0.49 24.60 8.58
N PRO A 237 0.62 24.38 7.86
CA PRO A 237 0.66 24.42 6.39
C PRO A 237 0.12 23.13 5.74
N PHE A 238 -0.10 22.08 6.54
CA PHE A 238 -0.62 20.77 6.11
C PHE A 238 -2.14 20.68 6.22
N THR A 239 -2.72 19.76 5.46
CA THR A 239 -4.12 19.32 5.52
C THR A 239 -4.19 17.79 5.51
N GLN A 240 -5.18 17.23 6.20
CA GLN A 240 -5.51 15.80 6.15
C GLN A 240 -6.73 15.61 5.25
N VAL A 241 -6.69 14.58 4.41
CA VAL A 241 -7.82 14.16 3.57
C VAL A 241 -8.20 12.74 3.96
N LYS A 242 -9.45 12.55 4.37
CA LYS A 242 -10.07 11.25 4.67
C LYS A 242 -11.02 10.89 3.53
N VAL A 243 -10.98 9.64 3.08
CA VAL A 243 -11.83 9.13 2.00
C VAL A 243 -12.57 7.90 2.50
N ASN A 244 -13.89 7.90 2.34
CA ASN A 244 -14.77 6.75 2.58
C ASN A 244 -15.42 6.38 1.25
N LEU A 245 -15.14 5.19 0.74
CA LEU A 245 -15.69 4.64 -0.49
C LEU A 245 -16.65 3.50 -0.16
N GLN A 246 -17.88 3.57 -0.65
CA GLN A 246 -18.90 2.53 -0.44
C GLN A 246 -19.79 2.34 -1.68
N ALA A 247 -20.49 1.20 -1.73
CA ALA A 247 -21.60 1.02 -2.66
C ALA A 247 -22.84 1.75 -2.12
N ALA A 248 -23.66 2.30 -3.01
CA ALA A 248 -24.95 2.86 -2.64
C ALA A 248 -25.84 1.82 -1.93
N THR A 249 -26.44 2.20 -0.81
CA THR A 249 -27.20 1.27 0.06
C THR A 249 -28.71 1.30 -0.16
N GLU A 250 -29.25 2.27 -0.88
CA GLU A 250 -30.70 2.44 -1.07
C GLU A 250 -31.36 1.34 -1.91
N GLU A 251 -32.57 0.94 -1.50
CA GLU A 251 -33.42 -0.01 -2.23
C GLU A 251 -34.01 0.58 -3.53
N ASN A 252 -33.93 1.91 -3.72
CA ASN A 252 -34.48 2.62 -4.89
C ASN A 252 -33.63 2.51 -6.16
N ASN A 253 -32.38 2.03 -6.06
CA ASN A 253 -31.55 1.81 -7.23
C ASN A 253 -31.82 0.41 -7.80
N ASP A 254 -32.30 0.37 -9.04
CA ASP A 254 -32.66 -0.87 -9.73
C ASP A 254 -31.47 -1.81 -10.00
N ILE A 255 -30.25 -1.37 -9.71
CA ILE A 255 -29.01 -2.14 -9.80
C ILE A 255 -28.35 -2.12 -8.41
N LYS A 256 -28.00 -3.30 -7.87
CA LYS A 256 -27.32 -3.42 -6.58
C LYS A 256 -25.93 -4.02 -6.76
N ILE A 257 -24.90 -3.25 -6.44
CA ILE A 257 -23.52 -3.72 -6.37
C ILE A 257 -23.42 -4.69 -5.19
N LEU A 258 -22.89 -5.90 -5.43
CA LEU A 258 -22.66 -6.92 -4.39
C LEU A 258 -21.42 -6.57 -3.57
N LYS A 259 -20.36 -6.13 -4.25
CA LYS A 259 -19.03 -5.92 -3.69
C LYS A 259 -18.28 -4.87 -4.50
N ILE A 260 -17.59 -3.98 -3.79
CA ILE A 260 -16.53 -3.14 -4.34
C ILE A 260 -15.21 -3.73 -3.85
N GLU A 261 -14.20 -3.78 -4.70
CA GLU A 261 -12.85 -4.22 -4.35
C GLU A 261 -11.86 -3.15 -4.81
N PRO A 262 -11.54 -2.17 -3.94
CA PRO A 262 -10.53 -1.17 -4.25
C PRO A 262 -9.16 -1.84 -4.37
N GLU A 263 -8.55 -1.77 -5.54
CA GLU A 263 -7.27 -2.40 -5.85
C GLU A 263 -6.08 -1.52 -5.47
N SER A 264 -6.21 -0.21 -5.65
CA SER A 264 -5.20 0.80 -5.33
C SER A 264 -5.74 2.23 -5.36
N PHE A 265 -5.02 3.15 -4.74
CA PHE A 265 -5.18 4.59 -4.96
C PHE A 265 -3.84 5.29 -5.26
N VAL A 266 -3.91 6.41 -5.98
CA VAL A 266 -2.80 7.31 -6.26
C VAL A 266 -3.28 8.75 -6.03
N ILE A 267 -2.46 9.59 -5.39
CA ILE A 267 -2.74 11.02 -5.29
C ILE A 267 -1.82 11.75 -6.27
N HIS A 268 -2.40 12.48 -7.21
CA HIS A 268 -1.70 13.22 -8.25
C HIS A 268 -1.60 14.71 -7.88
N ASN A 269 -0.59 15.39 -8.44
CA ASN A 269 -0.34 16.81 -8.23
C ASN A 269 -0.23 17.22 -6.74
N VAL A 270 0.46 16.42 -5.92
CA VAL A 270 0.77 16.75 -4.52
C VAL A 270 1.89 17.81 -4.49
N PRO A 271 1.70 18.96 -3.81
CA PRO A 271 2.72 20.01 -3.73
C PRO A 271 3.88 19.61 -2.81
N ILE A 272 5.11 19.70 -3.32
CA ILE A 272 6.34 19.42 -2.55
C ILE A 272 6.89 20.67 -1.85
N TYR A 273 6.37 21.85 -2.22
CA TYR A 273 6.69 23.15 -1.63
C TYR A 273 5.44 23.89 -1.20
N SER A 274 5.49 24.56 -0.05
CA SER A 274 4.44 25.49 0.38
C SER A 274 5.03 26.77 0.95
N TRP A 275 4.23 27.84 0.93
CA TRP A 275 4.62 29.08 1.60
C TRP A 275 4.49 28.93 3.11
N LEU A 276 5.49 29.39 3.85
CA LEU A 276 5.39 29.46 5.31
C LEU A 276 4.18 30.31 5.72
N TYR A 277 4.01 31.47 5.10
CA TYR A 277 2.86 32.37 5.26
C TYR A 277 1.69 32.00 4.31
N GLU A 278 0.46 31.96 4.83
CA GLU A 278 -0.78 31.70 4.05
C GLU A 278 -1.15 32.90 3.16
N ARG A 279 -1.59 32.64 1.92
CA ARG A 279 -1.80 33.70 0.90
C ARG A 279 -3.12 33.58 0.15
N PRO A 280 -3.65 34.71 -0.38
CA PRO A 280 -4.89 34.69 -1.13
C PRO A 280 -4.64 34.15 -2.54
N GLN A 281 -5.68 33.57 -3.13
CA GLN A 281 -5.66 33.26 -4.55
C GLN A 281 -6.07 34.51 -5.36
N LEU A 282 -5.30 34.83 -6.40
CA LEU A 282 -5.66 35.92 -7.31
C LEU A 282 -6.88 35.51 -8.16
N PRO A 283 -7.76 36.45 -8.55
CA PRO A 283 -8.89 36.15 -9.43
C PRO A 283 -8.41 35.53 -10.75
N VAL A 284 -9.16 34.54 -11.25
CA VAL A 284 -8.83 33.81 -12.49
C VAL A 284 -8.50 34.78 -13.63
N GLY A 285 -7.37 34.56 -14.29
CA GLY A 285 -6.85 35.43 -15.37
C GLY A 285 -6.05 36.66 -14.92
N THR A 286 -5.92 36.91 -13.62
CA THR A 286 -5.07 37.99 -13.09
C THR A 286 -3.62 37.52 -12.94
N PRO A 287 -2.64 38.09 -13.67
CA PRO A 287 -1.24 37.70 -13.52
C PRO A 287 -0.65 38.27 -12.21
N PRO A 288 0.16 37.50 -11.46
CA PRO A 288 0.86 38.00 -10.28
C PRO A 288 1.99 38.98 -10.66
N GLU A 289 2.12 40.08 -9.93
CA GLU A 289 3.13 41.12 -10.17
C GLU A 289 4.52 40.73 -9.63
N LYS A 290 4.58 40.05 -8.47
CA LYS A 290 5.80 39.48 -7.88
C LYS A 290 5.68 37.97 -7.70
N ASN A 291 6.82 37.28 -7.58
CA ASN A 291 6.87 35.86 -7.18
C ASN A 291 6.18 35.60 -5.82
N THR A 292 6.13 36.61 -4.94
CA THR A 292 5.45 36.56 -3.63
C THR A 292 3.93 36.73 -3.70
N ASP A 293 3.35 36.86 -4.88
CA ASP A 293 1.92 37.11 -5.07
C ASP A 293 1.21 35.89 -5.71
N TYR A 294 1.97 34.86 -6.06
CA TYR A 294 1.43 33.52 -6.34
C TYR A 294 0.89 32.88 -5.06
N ALA A 295 -0.27 32.22 -5.18
CA ALA A 295 -0.94 31.51 -4.10
C ALA A 295 -0.15 30.27 -3.65
N ASN A 296 0.40 29.51 -4.60
CA ASN A 296 1.18 28.29 -4.34
C ASN A 296 2.68 28.56 -4.51
N ALA A 297 3.53 27.87 -3.75
CA ALA A 297 4.98 28.04 -3.85
C ALA A 297 5.56 27.36 -5.11
N GLY A 298 5.03 26.18 -5.47
CA GLY A 298 5.42 25.45 -6.68
C GLY A 298 5.21 26.25 -7.97
N ASP A 299 4.12 27.01 -8.08
CA ASP A 299 3.83 27.90 -9.22
C ASP A 299 4.80 29.10 -9.32
N ALA A 300 5.36 29.55 -8.20
CA ALA A 300 6.28 30.68 -8.17
C ALA A 300 7.72 30.26 -8.49
N LEU A 301 8.08 29.03 -8.11
CA LEU A 301 9.39 28.41 -8.33
C LEU A 301 9.59 27.92 -9.77
N GLU A 302 8.51 27.52 -10.44
CA GLU A 302 8.48 27.30 -11.89
C GLU A 302 7.12 27.75 -12.43
N LYS A 303 7.15 28.67 -13.38
CA LYS A 303 5.97 29.38 -13.90
C LYS A 303 5.45 28.76 -15.19
N ASP A 304 6.30 28.03 -15.88
CA ASP A 304 5.99 27.31 -17.10
C ASP A 304 5.40 25.94 -16.72
N ALA A 305 4.14 25.71 -17.05
CA ALA A 305 3.42 24.51 -16.64
C ALA A 305 4.05 23.22 -17.19
N GLU A 306 4.61 23.25 -18.40
CA GLU A 306 5.27 22.09 -19.03
C GLU A 306 6.60 21.74 -18.34
N LYS A 307 7.21 22.67 -17.61
CA LYS A 307 8.49 22.48 -16.89
C LYS A 307 8.32 22.26 -15.40
N ASN A 308 7.11 22.45 -14.85
CA ASN A 308 6.91 22.50 -13.41
C ASN A 308 6.91 21.08 -12.79
N THR A 309 8.04 20.73 -12.16
CA THR A 309 8.20 19.45 -11.43
C THR A 309 7.95 19.58 -9.92
N ASN A 310 7.38 20.70 -9.45
CA ASN A 310 7.15 20.98 -8.03
C ASN A 310 5.84 20.34 -7.49
N TYR A 311 5.09 19.69 -8.38
CA TYR A 311 3.94 18.86 -8.08
C TYR A 311 4.27 17.41 -8.48
N LYS A 312 4.02 16.45 -7.59
CA LYS A 312 4.39 15.05 -7.76
C LYS A 312 3.21 14.15 -7.49
N SER A 313 3.16 13.00 -8.16
CA SER A 313 2.30 11.89 -7.74
C SER A 313 2.88 11.23 -6.50
N SER A 314 2.01 10.66 -5.68
CA SER A 314 2.39 9.73 -4.61
C SER A 314 2.93 8.41 -5.19
N LEU A 315 3.34 7.48 -4.32
CA LEU A 315 3.41 6.07 -4.72
C LEU A 315 2.01 5.54 -5.09
N ILE A 316 1.96 4.38 -5.77
CA ILE A 316 0.73 3.61 -5.91
C ILE A 316 0.52 2.82 -4.62
N TYR A 317 -0.50 3.22 -3.85
CA TYR A 317 -0.89 2.57 -2.61
C TYR A 317 -1.85 1.43 -2.92
N PRO A 318 -1.48 0.15 -2.69
CA PRO A 318 -2.33 -0.99 -2.99
C PRO A 318 -3.50 -1.12 -1.99
N SER A 319 -4.41 -2.05 -2.26
CA SER A 319 -5.56 -2.41 -1.41
C SER A 319 -5.26 -2.58 0.08
N THR A 320 -4.05 -3.00 0.47
CA THR A 320 -3.64 -3.13 1.90
C THR A 320 -3.52 -1.79 2.63
N ASN A 321 -3.45 -0.68 1.92
CA ASN A 321 -3.50 0.67 2.48
C ASN A 321 -4.94 1.22 2.60
N ILE A 322 -5.95 0.40 2.30
CA ILE A 322 -7.37 0.75 2.36
C ILE A 322 -8.04 -0.13 3.43
N ASN A 323 -8.54 0.48 4.49
CA ASN A 323 -9.19 -0.21 5.60
C ASN A 323 -10.66 -0.51 5.26
N GLU A 324 -11.03 -1.79 5.16
CA GLU A 324 -12.44 -2.19 5.07
C GLU A 324 -13.06 -2.28 6.47
N LYS A 325 -14.25 -1.69 6.62
CA LYS A 325 -15.12 -1.93 7.77
C LYS A 325 -16.59 -1.80 7.39
N ASP A 326 -17.34 -2.87 7.59
CA ASP A 326 -18.79 -2.93 7.43
C ASP A 326 -19.27 -2.52 6.01
N GLY A 327 -18.44 -2.80 4.99
CA GLY A 327 -18.69 -2.44 3.58
C GLY A 327 -18.18 -1.05 3.18
N VAL A 328 -17.61 -0.28 4.11
CA VAL A 328 -16.97 1.01 3.85
C VAL A 328 -15.46 0.83 3.75
N TYR A 329 -14.89 1.24 2.63
CA TYR A 329 -13.46 1.22 2.36
C TYR A 329 -12.88 2.59 2.66
N SER A 330 -11.90 2.68 3.55
CA SER A 330 -11.41 3.96 4.06
C SER A 330 -9.88 4.08 4.05
N PHE A 331 -9.40 5.21 3.54
CA PHE A 331 -8.00 5.60 3.58
C PHE A 331 -7.90 7.09 3.83
N ASP A 332 -6.75 7.53 4.32
CA ASP A 332 -6.46 8.94 4.52
C ASP A 332 -5.00 9.25 4.21
N PHE A 333 -4.74 10.54 3.94
CA PHE A 333 -3.43 11.02 3.55
C PHE A 333 -3.24 12.49 3.97
N TRP A 334 -1.98 12.91 4.00
CA TRP A 334 -1.60 14.28 4.34
C TRP A 334 -0.92 14.95 3.15
N MET A 335 -1.19 16.23 2.95
CA MET A 335 -0.53 17.05 1.93
C MET A 335 -0.33 18.49 2.43
N MET A 336 0.49 19.26 1.74
CA MET A 336 0.52 20.72 1.92
C MET A 336 -0.55 21.39 1.07
N GLU A 337 -0.82 22.66 1.35
CA GLU A 337 -1.76 23.51 0.63
C GLU A 337 -1.59 23.54 -0.91
N ASN A 338 -2.70 23.46 -1.64
CA ASN A 338 -2.77 23.69 -3.08
C ASN A 338 -4.07 24.43 -3.42
N LYS A 339 -3.98 25.70 -3.87
CA LYS A 339 -5.13 26.56 -4.20
C LYS A 339 -5.33 26.65 -5.72
N ARG A 340 -6.54 26.34 -6.17
CA ARG A 340 -6.95 26.21 -7.58
C ARG A 340 -8.42 26.59 -7.74
N THR A 341 -8.78 27.15 -8.89
CA THR A 341 -10.15 27.60 -9.17
C THR A 341 -10.53 27.25 -10.61
N GLY A 342 -11.69 26.64 -10.78
CA GLY A 342 -12.22 26.28 -12.08
C GLY A 342 -12.65 27.48 -12.93
N LEU A 343 -12.72 27.26 -14.24
CA LEU A 343 -13.25 28.16 -15.25
C LEU A 343 -14.79 28.09 -15.27
N ASP A 344 -15.45 29.10 -15.84
CA ASP A 344 -16.92 29.15 -15.96
C ASP A 344 -17.53 28.04 -16.84
N PHE A 345 -16.71 27.20 -17.48
CA PHE A 345 -17.14 25.94 -18.08
C PHE A 345 -17.69 24.95 -17.04
N CYS A 346 -17.12 24.93 -15.82
CA CYS A 346 -17.44 23.99 -14.77
C CYS A 346 -18.69 24.43 -13.99
N THR A 347 -19.87 24.26 -14.60
CA THR A 347 -21.17 24.71 -14.03
C THR A 347 -21.80 23.74 -13.04
N ASP A 348 -21.27 22.53 -12.93
CA ASP A 348 -21.80 21.39 -12.19
C ASP A 348 -20.65 20.39 -11.93
N TYR A 349 -20.89 19.40 -11.06
CA TYR A 349 -19.83 18.48 -10.62
C TYR A 349 -19.32 17.59 -11.76
N GLN A 350 -20.20 17.07 -12.62
CA GLN A 350 -19.85 16.18 -13.73
C GLN A 350 -18.84 16.79 -14.71
N LYS A 351 -18.74 18.12 -14.79
CA LYS A 351 -17.82 18.84 -15.66
C LYS A 351 -16.40 19.00 -15.12
N ARG A 352 -16.14 18.64 -13.85
CA ARG A 352 -14.82 18.81 -13.22
C ARG A 352 -13.74 17.97 -13.90
N GLU A 353 -14.08 16.76 -14.30
CA GLU A 353 -13.15 15.79 -14.92
C GLU A 353 -13.16 15.79 -16.47
N ILE A 354 -13.97 16.59 -17.17
CA ILE A 354 -13.95 16.59 -18.65
C ILE A 354 -12.62 17.13 -19.15
N GLU A 355 -11.93 16.34 -19.97
CA GLU A 355 -10.68 16.71 -20.63
C GLU A 355 -10.86 17.35 -22.01
N TRP A 356 -9.83 18.05 -22.47
CA TRP A 356 -9.66 18.33 -23.88
C TRP A 356 -9.32 17.02 -24.60
N LYS A 357 -9.92 16.79 -25.77
CA LYS A 357 -9.69 15.60 -26.60
C LYS A 357 -8.71 15.94 -27.73
N ASN A 358 -7.84 15.00 -28.09
CA ASN A 358 -6.93 15.15 -29.22
C ASN A 358 -7.69 15.08 -30.56
N ASP A 359 -7.62 16.13 -31.39
CA ASP A 359 -8.35 16.23 -32.67
C ASP A 359 -8.10 15.07 -33.66
N ALA A 360 -6.95 14.38 -33.57
CA ALA A 360 -6.58 13.31 -34.51
C ALA A 360 -6.96 11.90 -34.03
N THR A 361 -7.02 11.66 -32.71
CA THR A 361 -7.30 10.33 -32.14
C THR A 361 -8.60 10.24 -31.35
N GLY A 362 -9.17 11.37 -30.95
CA GLY A 362 -10.32 11.44 -30.04
C GLY A 362 -9.99 11.21 -28.55
N ALA A 363 -8.73 10.90 -28.21
CA ALA A 363 -8.33 10.50 -26.86
C ALA A 363 -8.17 11.66 -25.87
N ASN A 364 -8.21 11.35 -24.57
CA ASN A 364 -7.87 12.26 -23.46
C ASN A 364 -6.43 12.82 -23.57
N THR A 365 -6.18 13.99 -22.98
CA THR A 365 -4.92 14.76 -23.14
C THR A 365 -4.14 14.96 -21.84
N GLY A 366 -4.72 14.61 -20.69
CA GLY A 366 -4.28 14.99 -19.36
C GLY A 366 -4.59 16.45 -18.99
N VAL A 367 -5.43 17.15 -19.76
CA VAL A 367 -5.69 18.59 -19.59
C VAL A 367 -7.18 18.88 -19.45
N TYR A 368 -7.59 19.26 -18.23
CA TYR A 368 -8.99 19.41 -17.86
C TYR A 368 -9.60 20.74 -18.33
N ARG A 369 -10.77 20.68 -18.99
CA ARG A 369 -11.53 21.84 -19.47
C ARG A 369 -12.09 22.71 -18.35
N SER A 370 -12.30 22.10 -17.18
CA SER A 370 -12.65 22.77 -15.93
C SER A 370 -11.53 23.69 -15.44
N LEU A 371 -10.26 23.42 -15.77
CA LEU A 371 -9.09 24.13 -15.25
C LEU A 371 -8.32 24.93 -16.32
N CYS A 372 -8.34 24.49 -17.59
CA CYS A 372 -7.55 25.04 -18.69
C CYS A 372 -8.43 25.45 -19.90
N PRO A 373 -8.18 26.64 -20.51
CA PRO A 373 -9.00 27.16 -21.60
C PRO A 373 -8.75 26.50 -22.97
N SER A 374 -7.79 25.59 -23.05
CA SER A 374 -7.33 24.90 -24.25
C SER A 374 -6.59 23.61 -23.87
N GLU A 375 -6.30 22.75 -24.85
CA GLU A 375 -5.48 21.53 -24.68
C GLU A 375 -4.04 21.79 -24.18
N THR A 376 -3.53 23.02 -24.26
CA THR A 376 -2.26 23.38 -23.62
C THR A 376 -2.43 23.54 -22.10
N PRO A 377 -1.66 22.82 -21.26
CA PRO A 377 -1.79 22.90 -19.81
C PRO A 377 -1.41 24.28 -19.28
N THR A 378 -2.16 24.76 -18.29
CA THR A 378 -1.79 25.91 -17.46
C THR A 378 -1.39 25.42 -16.07
N LEU A 379 -0.81 26.29 -15.23
CA LEU A 379 -0.51 25.95 -13.84
C LEU A 379 -1.75 25.46 -13.07
N ASN A 380 -2.95 25.88 -13.48
CA ASN A 380 -4.20 25.46 -12.86
C ASN A 380 -4.48 23.95 -13.04
N ASN A 381 -3.88 23.30 -14.05
CA ASN A 381 -3.98 21.85 -14.26
C ASN A 381 -3.31 21.03 -13.15
N PHE A 382 -2.41 21.65 -12.36
CA PHE A 382 -1.86 21.05 -11.13
C PHE A 382 -2.84 21.17 -9.95
N ALA A 383 -4.13 20.92 -10.19
CA ALA A 383 -5.08 20.64 -9.12
C ALA A 383 -4.86 19.22 -8.61
N THR A 384 -4.89 19.05 -7.29
CA THR A 384 -4.71 17.75 -6.67
C THR A 384 -5.97 16.92 -6.88
N TYR A 385 -5.79 15.71 -7.39
CA TYR A 385 -6.84 14.72 -7.58
C TYR A 385 -6.37 13.35 -7.09
N MET A 386 -7.32 12.47 -6.80
CA MET A 386 -7.06 11.06 -6.52
C MET A 386 -7.55 10.20 -7.68
N GLU A 387 -6.78 9.20 -8.05
CA GLU A 387 -7.25 8.05 -8.83
C GLU A 387 -7.51 6.90 -7.87
N ILE A 388 -8.71 6.31 -7.90
CA ILE A 388 -9.03 5.07 -7.19
C ILE A 388 -9.37 4.00 -8.22
N ARG A 389 -8.60 2.90 -8.25
CA ARG A 389 -8.90 1.74 -9.10
C ARG A 389 -9.69 0.73 -8.29
N ALA A 390 -10.85 0.30 -8.78
CA ALA A 390 -11.68 -0.69 -8.08
C ALA A 390 -12.40 -1.64 -9.04
N LYS A 391 -12.44 -2.92 -8.67
CA LYS A 391 -13.29 -3.93 -9.31
C LYS A 391 -14.67 -3.91 -8.63
N LEU A 392 -15.75 -3.82 -9.40
CA LEU A 392 -17.11 -3.98 -8.92
C LEU A 392 -17.64 -5.36 -9.34
N THR A 393 -18.35 -6.02 -8.42
CA THR A 393 -19.17 -7.20 -8.72
C THR A 393 -20.61 -6.88 -8.39
N TYR A 394 -21.53 -7.22 -9.29
CA TYR A 394 -22.97 -6.94 -9.13
C TYR A 394 -23.73 -8.11 -8.53
N ILE A 395 -24.83 -7.83 -7.83
CA ILE A 395 -25.81 -8.88 -7.48
C ILE A 395 -26.56 -9.25 -8.76
N GLU A 396 -26.62 -10.55 -9.07
CA GLU A 396 -27.59 -11.07 -10.05
C GLU A 396 -29.02 -10.72 -9.61
N LYS A 397 -29.60 -9.69 -10.22
CA LYS A 397 -31.05 -9.63 -10.42
C LYS A 397 -31.34 -10.43 -11.69
N ASP A 398 -32.38 -11.25 -11.65
CA ASP A 398 -32.93 -11.95 -12.83
C ASP A 398 -34.32 -11.35 -13.14
N PRO A 399 -34.47 -10.52 -14.19
CA PRO A 399 -33.46 -10.10 -15.16
C PRO A 399 -32.51 -9.00 -14.63
N ILE A 400 -31.34 -8.85 -15.27
CA ILE A 400 -30.42 -7.75 -14.99
C ILE A 400 -30.98 -6.43 -15.54
N VAL A 401 -30.75 -5.34 -14.82
CA VAL A 401 -31.17 -4.00 -15.26
C VAL A 401 -30.07 -3.37 -16.08
N ASN A 402 -30.44 -2.95 -17.29
CA ASN A 402 -29.58 -2.36 -18.29
C ASN A 402 -29.92 -0.86 -18.47
N PRO A 403 -28.97 -0.01 -18.89
CA PRO A 403 -29.22 1.42 -19.07
C PRO A 403 -30.23 1.70 -20.19
N ASP A 404 -31.06 2.73 -19.98
CA ASP A 404 -31.98 3.23 -20.98
C ASP A 404 -31.25 3.73 -22.23
N GLY A 405 -31.81 3.44 -23.41
CA GLY A 405 -31.29 3.87 -24.70
C GLY A 405 -30.22 2.95 -25.32
N VAL A 406 -29.70 1.97 -24.59
CA VAL A 406 -28.75 0.97 -25.13
C VAL A 406 -29.51 -0.30 -25.53
N THR A 407 -29.19 -0.89 -26.69
CA THR A 407 -29.86 -2.09 -27.23
C THR A 407 -28.86 -3.21 -27.50
N GLY A 408 -29.32 -4.47 -27.39
CA GLY A 408 -28.49 -5.66 -27.62
C GLY A 408 -27.86 -6.28 -26.37
N LEU A 409 -27.98 -5.63 -25.21
CA LEU A 409 -27.49 -6.12 -23.93
C LEU A 409 -28.24 -7.38 -23.46
N PRO A 410 -27.58 -8.32 -22.75
CA PRO A 410 -28.21 -9.53 -22.23
C PRO A 410 -29.17 -9.20 -21.08
N ASN A 411 -30.27 -9.97 -20.99
CA ASN A 411 -31.21 -9.88 -19.86
C ASN A 411 -30.79 -10.76 -18.65
N LYS A 412 -29.77 -11.62 -18.82
CA LYS A 412 -29.23 -12.50 -17.79
C LYS A 412 -27.75 -12.77 -18.02
N VAL A 413 -26.97 -12.78 -16.95
CA VAL A 413 -25.52 -13.03 -16.91
C VAL A 413 -25.18 -13.87 -15.66
N ASP A 414 -24.06 -14.61 -15.71
CA ASP A 414 -23.39 -15.26 -14.56
C ASP A 414 -22.52 -14.26 -13.79
N SER A 415 -22.00 -13.25 -14.50
CA SER A 415 -21.28 -12.16 -13.85
C SER A 415 -21.35 -10.88 -14.68
N ARG A 416 -21.64 -9.76 -14.00
CA ARG A 416 -21.23 -8.43 -14.45
C ARG A 416 -20.07 -8.00 -13.58
N THR A 417 -18.89 -7.93 -14.19
CA THR A 417 -17.67 -7.38 -13.60
C THR A 417 -17.39 -6.01 -14.18
N VAL A 418 -16.87 -5.10 -13.36
CA VAL A 418 -16.49 -3.76 -13.81
C VAL A 418 -15.15 -3.39 -13.24
N ASP A 419 -14.15 -3.20 -14.09
CA ASP A 419 -12.84 -2.69 -13.71
C ASP A 419 -12.85 -1.18 -13.98
N ALA A 420 -13.03 -0.37 -12.93
CA ALA A 420 -13.24 1.07 -13.02
C ALA A 420 -12.08 1.87 -12.44
N VAL A 421 -11.84 3.05 -13.02
CA VAL A 421 -10.97 4.10 -12.49
C VAL A 421 -11.83 5.30 -12.13
N TYR A 422 -11.76 5.73 -10.86
CA TYR A 422 -12.43 6.94 -10.39
C TYR A 422 -11.42 8.06 -10.24
N THR A 423 -11.54 9.09 -11.06
CA THR A 423 -10.77 10.33 -10.99
C THR A 423 -11.58 11.36 -10.21
N ILE A 424 -11.04 11.85 -9.09
CA ILE A 424 -11.76 12.76 -8.18
C ILE A 424 -10.85 13.94 -7.81
N HIS A 425 -11.13 15.12 -8.35
CA HIS A 425 -10.45 16.35 -7.93
C HIS A 425 -10.87 16.78 -6.52
N LEU A 426 -9.89 17.17 -5.70
CA LEU A 426 -10.12 17.75 -4.38
C LEU A 426 -10.80 19.14 -4.48
N GLY A 427 -11.41 19.59 -3.38
CA GLY A 427 -12.29 20.77 -3.33
C GLY A 427 -13.76 20.35 -3.25
N TYR A 428 -14.65 21.15 -3.83
CA TYR A 428 -16.11 20.92 -3.85
C TYR A 428 -16.70 20.70 -2.44
N VAL A 429 -16.39 21.58 -1.49
CA VAL A 429 -16.80 21.42 -0.09
C VAL A 429 -17.82 22.45 0.39
N GLY A 430 -18.73 22.02 1.27
CA GLY A 430 -19.78 22.86 1.86
C GLY A 430 -21.16 22.19 1.85
N GLN A 431 -22.21 22.92 2.23
CA GLN A 431 -23.59 22.48 2.04
C GLN A 431 -24.06 22.72 0.60
N ASP A 432 -23.66 23.84 0.01
CA ASP A 432 -23.87 24.21 -1.39
C ASP A 432 -22.49 24.42 -2.06
N PRO A 433 -21.75 23.35 -2.39
CA PRO A 433 -20.37 23.46 -2.89
C PRO A 433 -20.31 24.07 -4.30
N ASP A 434 -19.32 24.93 -4.55
CA ASP A 434 -19.06 25.50 -5.88
C ASP A 434 -18.33 24.45 -6.75
N PRO A 435 -18.86 24.05 -7.93
CA PRO A 435 -18.14 23.16 -8.87
C PRO A 435 -16.77 23.69 -9.28
N LYS A 436 -16.52 25.00 -9.20
CA LYS A 436 -15.23 25.65 -9.47
C LYS A 436 -14.27 25.67 -8.26
N ASP A 437 -14.64 25.12 -7.11
CA ASP A 437 -13.72 24.96 -5.99
C ASP A 437 -12.81 23.73 -6.17
N PHE A 438 -11.51 23.97 -6.41
CA PHE A 438 -10.48 22.93 -6.50
C PHE A 438 -9.44 23.05 -5.37
N ASN A 439 -9.80 23.70 -4.26
CA ASN A 439 -8.84 24.06 -3.20
C ASN A 439 -8.61 22.94 -2.18
N SER A 440 -7.34 22.70 -1.88
CA SER A 440 -6.86 21.99 -0.69
C SER A 440 -6.22 22.99 0.26
N LEU A 441 -7.00 23.51 1.21
CA LEU A 441 -6.61 24.59 2.12
C LEU A 441 -5.82 24.07 3.32
N ARG A 442 -4.84 24.86 3.78
CA ARG A 442 -4.05 24.51 4.97
C ARG A 442 -4.86 24.51 6.27
N ASN A 443 -4.44 23.70 7.24
CA ASN A 443 -5.05 23.57 8.55
C ASN A 443 -6.53 23.10 8.49
N SER A 444 -6.82 22.19 7.56
CA SER A 444 -8.15 21.60 7.34
C SER A 444 -8.11 20.08 7.45
N ILE A 445 -9.24 19.47 7.81
CA ILE A 445 -9.52 18.05 7.58
C ILE A 445 -10.66 17.98 6.57
N TYR A 446 -10.43 17.31 5.45
CA TYR A 446 -11.44 17.01 4.45
C TYR A 446 -11.95 15.57 4.64
N THR A 447 -13.25 15.35 4.45
CA THR A 447 -13.85 14.01 4.44
C THR A 447 -14.68 13.83 3.19
N TYR A 448 -14.18 13.06 2.23
CA TYR A 448 -14.91 12.69 1.02
C TYR A 448 -15.65 11.38 1.25
N ASN A 449 -16.98 11.40 1.07
CA ASN A 449 -17.80 10.18 1.08
C ASN A 449 -18.20 9.91 -0.37
N VAL A 450 -17.61 8.88 -0.96
CA VAL A 450 -17.76 8.48 -2.36
C VAL A 450 -18.70 7.27 -2.42
N GLU A 451 -19.86 7.45 -3.03
CA GLU A 451 -20.83 6.39 -3.23
C GLU A 451 -20.86 5.95 -4.70
N VAL A 452 -20.49 4.69 -4.95
CA VAL A 452 -20.61 4.11 -6.29
C VAL A 452 -22.05 3.63 -6.48
N LEU A 453 -22.74 4.18 -7.48
CA LEU A 453 -24.14 3.88 -7.77
C LEU A 453 -24.27 2.69 -8.74
N THR A 454 -23.69 2.80 -9.93
CA THR A 454 -23.76 1.84 -11.04
C THR A 454 -22.74 2.18 -12.12
N ALA A 455 -22.35 1.20 -12.93
CA ALA A 455 -21.53 1.35 -14.12
C ALA A 455 -22.33 1.71 -15.39
N ASN A 456 -23.64 2.02 -15.27
CA ASN A 456 -24.47 2.40 -16.41
C ASN A 456 -23.87 3.54 -17.24
N SER A 457 -23.19 4.52 -16.62
CA SER A 457 -22.51 5.60 -17.34
C SER A 457 -21.44 5.07 -18.28
N ILE A 458 -20.58 4.15 -17.82
CA ILE A 458 -19.53 3.49 -18.62
C ILE A 458 -20.15 2.68 -19.77
N ILE A 459 -21.25 1.96 -19.52
CA ILE A 459 -21.97 1.24 -20.59
C ILE A 459 -22.54 2.22 -21.62
N VAL A 460 -23.17 3.32 -21.18
CA VAL A 460 -23.76 4.31 -22.08
C VAL A 460 -22.68 4.97 -22.95
N GLU A 461 -21.56 5.37 -22.35
CA GLU A 461 -20.40 5.96 -23.02
C GLU A 461 -19.80 5.02 -24.07
N ALA A 462 -19.65 3.73 -23.74
CA ALA A 462 -19.13 2.72 -24.66
C ALA A 462 -20.02 2.46 -25.91
N PHE A 463 -21.27 2.91 -25.92
CA PHE A 463 -22.20 2.81 -27.06
C PHE A 463 -22.51 4.15 -27.76
N ARG A 464 -22.06 5.28 -27.21
CA ARG A 464 -22.27 6.63 -27.78
C ARG A 464 -21.08 7.10 -28.60
N ASN A 465 -21.33 8.06 -29.49
CA ASN A 465 -20.31 8.73 -30.30
C ASN A 465 -20.17 10.20 -29.87
N ASN A 466 -18.98 10.80 -30.06
CA ASN A 466 -18.70 12.21 -29.71
C ASN A 466 -19.61 13.28 -30.38
N GLY A 467 -20.47 12.89 -31.32
CA GLY A 467 -21.48 13.76 -31.94
C GLY A 467 -22.87 13.71 -31.27
N GLU A 468 -23.06 12.88 -30.25
CA GLU A 468 -24.33 12.69 -29.54
C GLU A 468 -24.39 13.56 -28.26
N PRO A 469 -25.58 13.90 -27.75
CA PRO A 469 -25.70 14.65 -26.50
C PRO A 469 -25.14 13.86 -25.31
N ASP A 470 -24.30 14.53 -24.50
CA ASP A 470 -23.62 13.98 -23.33
C ASP A 470 -22.94 12.63 -23.64
N PRO A 471 -21.89 12.61 -24.48
CA PRO A 471 -21.21 11.38 -24.88
C PRO A 471 -20.50 10.73 -23.69
N GLU A 472 -19.96 11.56 -22.78
CA GLU A 472 -19.29 11.20 -21.53
C GLU A 472 -20.20 11.57 -20.33
N PRO A 473 -21.16 10.71 -19.93
CA PRO A 473 -22.12 11.03 -18.87
C PRO A 473 -21.50 11.06 -17.47
N GLN A 474 -20.32 10.48 -17.26
CA GLN A 474 -19.58 10.56 -16.00
C GLN A 474 -18.05 10.49 -16.26
N PRO A 475 -17.41 11.58 -16.72
CA PRO A 475 -16.00 11.59 -17.14
C PRO A 475 -15.00 11.19 -16.05
N GLY A 476 -15.36 11.39 -14.77
CA GLY A 476 -14.55 10.96 -13.64
C GLY A 476 -14.69 9.47 -13.28
N ALA A 477 -15.37 8.65 -14.08
CA ALA A 477 -15.56 7.22 -13.83
C ALA A 477 -15.56 6.42 -15.15
N GLU A 478 -14.36 6.05 -15.59
CA GLU A 478 -14.10 5.33 -16.85
C GLU A 478 -13.77 3.85 -16.57
N GLY A 479 -13.79 2.98 -17.60
CA GLY A 479 -13.27 1.62 -17.50
C GLY A 479 -13.99 0.55 -18.33
N ILE A 480 -13.88 -0.70 -17.89
CA ILE A 480 -14.42 -1.86 -18.60
C ILE A 480 -15.65 -2.40 -17.88
N VAL A 481 -16.76 -2.60 -18.60
CA VAL A 481 -17.89 -3.42 -18.16
C VAL A 481 -17.92 -4.73 -18.95
N SER A 482 -17.86 -5.84 -18.24
CA SER A 482 -17.82 -7.18 -18.82
C SER A 482 -18.94 -8.05 -18.30
N ASP A 483 -19.89 -8.35 -19.19
CA ASP A 483 -21.00 -9.28 -19.01
C ASP A 483 -20.61 -10.68 -19.49
N VAL A 484 -20.57 -11.63 -18.57
CA VAL A 484 -20.26 -13.05 -18.86
C VAL A 484 -21.55 -13.85 -18.72
N THR A 485 -21.95 -14.53 -19.78
CA THR A 485 -23.27 -15.20 -19.84
C THR A 485 -23.27 -16.67 -19.40
N ASN A 486 -22.10 -17.31 -19.28
CA ASN A 486 -21.99 -18.71 -18.82
C ASN A 486 -21.11 -18.86 -17.58
N LYS A 487 -19.83 -18.47 -17.64
CA LYS A 487 -18.90 -18.59 -16.49
C LYS A 487 -17.71 -17.65 -16.56
N MET A 488 -17.48 -16.89 -15.49
CA MET A 488 -16.22 -16.16 -15.26
C MET A 488 -15.19 -17.04 -14.53
N PHE A 489 -13.95 -17.04 -15.01
CA PHE A 489 -12.82 -17.74 -14.38
C PHE A 489 -11.81 -16.71 -13.84
N ASP A 490 -11.87 -16.45 -12.52
CA ASP A 490 -10.81 -15.74 -11.80
C ASP A 490 -9.65 -16.71 -11.50
N LEU A 491 -8.45 -16.35 -11.97
CA LEU A 491 -7.24 -17.17 -11.92
C LEU A 491 -6.13 -16.47 -11.12
N ASP A 492 -5.31 -17.25 -10.42
CA ASP A 492 -4.03 -16.79 -9.88
C ASP A 492 -2.94 -16.76 -10.98
N SER A 493 -1.77 -16.24 -10.64
CA SER A 493 -0.70 -15.84 -11.54
C SER A 493 0.13 -16.96 -12.18
N HIS A 494 -0.03 -18.21 -11.73
CA HIS A 494 0.70 -19.40 -12.20
C HIS A 494 -0.01 -20.11 -13.37
N TYR A 495 0.38 -21.35 -13.70
CA TYR A 495 -0.33 -22.13 -14.72
C TYR A 495 -1.73 -22.53 -14.25
N ASN A 496 -2.71 -22.45 -15.15
CA ASN A 496 -4.09 -22.87 -14.88
C ASN A 496 -4.62 -23.81 -15.97
N ALA A 497 -5.55 -24.68 -15.58
CA ALA A 497 -6.22 -25.63 -16.45
C ALA A 497 -7.67 -25.85 -15.97
N PHE A 498 -8.62 -25.64 -16.88
CA PHE A 498 -10.07 -25.80 -16.63
C PHE A 498 -10.79 -26.11 -17.95
N ASN A 499 -12.06 -26.50 -17.89
CA ASN A 499 -12.81 -26.87 -19.08
C ASN A 499 -13.93 -25.88 -19.41
N ILE A 500 -14.20 -25.72 -20.71
CA ILE A 500 -15.34 -24.96 -21.28
C ILE A 500 -16.08 -25.82 -22.31
N GLN A 501 -17.32 -25.47 -22.62
CA GLN A 501 -18.11 -26.13 -23.65
C GLN A 501 -18.44 -25.19 -24.81
N LEU A 502 -18.05 -25.57 -26.02
CA LEU A 502 -18.29 -24.81 -27.26
C LEU A 502 -18.99 -25.69 -28.29
N THR A 503 -20.08 -25.18 -28.86
CA THR A 503 -20.78 -25.80 -29.99
C THR A 503 -20.00 -25.60 -31.29
N GLU A 504 -20.26 -26.44 -32.28
CA GLU A 504 -19.71 -26.31 -33.63
C GLU A 504 -19.92 -24.90 -34.23
N THR A 505 -21.14 -24.34 -34.10
CA THR A 505 -21.47 -22.98 -34.56
C THR A 505 -20.67 -21.89 -33.85
N GLU A 506 -20.38 -22.08 -32.57
CA GLU A 506 -19.56 -21.16 -31.76
C GLU A 506 -18.08 -21.23 -32.15
N LEU A 507 -17.58 -22.42 -32.51
CA LEU A 507 -16.21 -22.59 -33.05
C LEU A 507 -16.09 -21.97 -34.45
N GLN A 508 -17.09 -22.18 -35.32
CA GLN A 508 -17.12 -21.59 -36.67
C GLN A 508 -17.20 -20.05 -36.65
N ASN A 509 -17.88 -19.49 -35.64
CA ASN A 509 -18.04 -18.04 -35.44
C ASN A 509 -17.16 -17.48 -34.32
N PHE A 510 -16.10 -18.19 -33.95
CA PHE A 510 -15.30 -17.86 -32.77
C PHE A 510 -14.74 -16.44 -32.86
N SER A 511 -15.03 -15.67 -31.81
CA SER A 511 -14.56 -14.30 -31.59
C SER A 511 -13.95 -14.20 -30.20
N PHE A 512 -13.00 -13.29 -30.01
CA PHE A 512 -12.38 -13.08 -28.71
C PHE A 512 -11.89 -11.64 -28.56
N SER A 513 -11.67 -11.24 -27.32
CA SER A 513 -10.94 -10.03 -26.95
C SER A 513 -10.00 -10.38 -25.80
N MET A 514 -8.74 -9.97 -25.88
CA MET A 514 -7.80 -10.09 -24.76
C MET A 514 -7.06 -8.79 -24.52
N ARG A 515 -6.67 -8.58 -23.26
CA ARG A 515 -5.82 -7.47 -22.83
C ARG A 515 -4.70 -7.97 -21.92
N SER A 516 -3.47 -7.62 -22.28
CA SER A 516 -2.24 -7.97 -21.57
C SER A 516 -1.45 -6.72 -21.20
N TYR A 517 -0.68 -6.78 -20.11
CA TYR A 517 0.10 -5.64 -19.59
C TYR A 517 1.55 -6.03 -19.39
N TYR A 518 2.48 -5.19 -19.86
CA TYR A 518 3.91 -5.39 -19.66
C TYR A 518 4.67 -4.06 -19.63
N GLY A 519 5.36 -3.80 -18.52
CA GLY A 519 6.00 -2.52 -18.23
C GLY A 519 4.94 -1.44 -17.98
N GLU A 520 4.95 -0.41 -18.81
CA GLU A 520 3.92 0.65 -18.90
C GLU A 520 2.98 0.43 -20.11
N ASN A 521 3.24 -0.61 -20.92
CA ASN A 521 2.47 -0.87 -22.15
C ASN A 521 1.27 -1.78 -21.89
N THR A 522 0.19 -1.53 -22.64
CA THR A 522 -1.00 -2.39 -22.73
C THR A 522 -1.14 -2.90 -24.17
N TYR A 523 -1.46 -4.18 -24.33
CA TYR A 523 -1.65 -4.85 -25.62
C TYR A 523 -3.08 -5.39 -25.70
N ASN A 524 -3.81 -5.09 -26.78
CA ASN A 524 -5.23 -5.42 -26.94
C ASN A 524 -5.47 -6.20 -28.25
N TYR A 525 -5.61 -7.52 -28.19
CA TYR A 525 -5.85 -8.34 -29.38
C TYR A 525 -7.29 -8.84 -29.41
N SER A 526 -8.00 -8.64 -30.53
CA SER A 526 -9.38 -9.06 -30.67
C SER A 526 -9.75 -9.39 -32.12
N ILE A 527 -10.64 -10.38 -32.28
CA ILE A 527 -11.27 -10.78 -33.55
C ILE A 527 -12.78 -10.82 -33.35
N ASP A 528 -13.53 -10.24 -34.29
CA ASP A 528 -15.00 -10.25 -34.29
C ASP A 528 -15.61 -11.59 -34.76
N LYS A 529 -16.94 -11.69 -34.64
CA LYS A 529 -17.72 -12.85 -35.07
C LYS A 529 -17.70 -13.11 -36.58
N ASP A 530 -17.07 -12.28 -37.40
CA ASP A 530 -16.96 -12.42 -38.86
C ASP A 530 -15.51 -12.69 -39.31
N GLY A 531 -14.54 -12.57 -38.40
CA GLY A 531 -13.13 -12.88 -38.60
C GLY A 531 -12.22 -11.66 -38.76
N ASN A 532 -12.75 -10.45 -38.58
CA ASN A 532 -11.98 -9.21 -38.73
C ASN A 532 -11.26 -8.88 -37.40
N PRO A 533 -9.97 -8.48 -37.43
CA PRO A 533 -9.32 -7.90 -36.27
C PRO A 533 -10.00 -6.58 -35.86
N THR A 534 -10.29 -6.40 -34.57
CA THR A 534 -10.87 -5.16 -34.02
C THR A 534 -9.95 -4.44 -33.03
N GLY A 535 -8.78 -5.00 -32.76
CA GLY A 535 -7.75 -4.45 -31.89
C GLY A 535 -6.40 -4.34 -32.60
N ASP A 536 -5.32 -4.48 -31.84
CA ASP A 536 -3.95 -4.56 -32.35
C ASP A 536 -3.79 -5.74 -33.32
N ALA A 537 -2.90 -5.58 -34.30
CA ALA A 537 -2.59 -6.64 -35.24
C ALA A 537 -2.04 -7.87 -34.49
N ILE A 538 -2.63 -9.03 -34.74
CA ILE A 538 -2.18 -10.27 -34.09
C ILE A 538 -0.76 -10.58 -34.57
N PRO A 539 0.22 -10.69 -33.65
CA PRO A 539 1.60 -10.99 -34.00
C PRO A 539 1.75 -12.38 -34.63
N ASP A 540 2.67 -12.51 -35.60
CA ASP A 540 3.17 -13.81 -36.04
C ASP A 540 3.95 -14.50 -34.90
N ARG A 541 4.02 -15.83 -34.91
CA ARG A 541 4.69 -16.61 -33.84
C ARG A 541 6.18 -16.29 -33.63
N ASN A 542 6.85 -15.71 -34.63
CA ASN A 542 8.25 -15.28 -34.54
C ASN A 542 8.41 -13.81 -34.11
N ASP A 543 7.31 -13.09 -33.88
CA ASP A 543 7.33 -11.72 -33.38
C ASP A 543 7.48 -11.71 -31.85
N ASN A 544 8.33 -10.81 -31.36
CA ASN A 544 8.62 -10.62 -29.95
C ASN A 544 7.36 -10.33 -29.09
N ASN A 545 6.28 -9.82 -29.69
CA ASN A 545 5.03 -9.52 -29.02
C ASN A 545 4.06 -10.73 -28.94
N TYR A 546 4.37 -11.85 -29.60
CA TYR A 546 3.52 -13.05 -29.62
C TYR A 546 3.20 -13.60 -28.23
N ARG A 547 4.17 -13.54 -27.32
CA ARG A 547 3.99 -13.86 -25.88
C ARG A 547 2.89 -13.09 -25.16
N TYR A 548 2.55 -11.88 -25.60
CA TYR A 548 1.44 -11.09 -25.03
C TYR A 548 0.07 -11.56 -25.56
N PHE A 549 0.08 -12.43 -26.58
CA PHE A 549 -1.06 -13.05 -27.23
C PHE A 549 -1.23 -14.54 -26.86
N SER A 550 -0.19 -15.36 -26.94
CA SER A 550 -0.24 -16.84 -26.84
C SER A 550 -0.38 -17.42 -25.42
N TRP A 551 -0.99 -16.68 -24.50
CA TRP A 551 -1.12 -17.10 -23.10
C TRP A 551 -2.40 -17.89 -22.81
N VAL A 552 -3.31 -18.04 -23.78
CA VAL A 552 -4.51 -18.90 -23.71
C VAL A 552 -4.56 -19.85 -24.89
N GLU A 553 -4.64 -21.15 -24.60
CA GLU A 553 -4.69 -22.23 -25.59
C GLU A 553 -5.84 -23.19 -25.27
N ILE A 554 -6.43 -23.84 -26.28
CA ILE A 554 -7.45 -24.87 -26.07
C ILE A 554 -7.05 -26.22 -26.68
N VAL A 555 -7.48 -27.31 -26.02
CA VAL A 555 -7.29 -28.71 -26.44
C VAL A 555 -8.61 -29.47 -26.23
N PRO A 556 -9.07 -30.30 -27.19
CA PRO A 556 -10.29 -31.11 -27.01
C PRO A 556 -10.21 -32.07 -25.82
N THR A 557 -11.31 -32.23 -25.07
CA THR A 557 -11.39 -33.15 -23.91
C THR A 557 -12.74 -33.90 -23.85
N LYS A 558 -12.95 -34.65 -22.76
CA LYS A 558 -14.01 -35.64 -22.59
C LYS A 558 -15.18 -35.23 -21.67
N GLY A 559 -15.07 -34.12 -20.93
CA GLY A 559 -16.10 -33.68 -20.00
C GLY A 559 -15.63 -32.58 -19.04
N GLU A 560 -16.56 -32.02 -18.26
CA GLU A 560 -16.35 -30.83 -17.41
C GLU A 560 -15.19 -30.95 -16.40
N ASP A 561 -15.03 -32.11 -15.75
CA ASP A 561 -13.97 -32.32 -14.73
C ASP A 561 -12.71 -33.04 -15.27
N VAL A 562 -12.69 -33.38 -16.57
CA VAL A 562 -11.65 -34.20 -17.20
C VAL A 562 -10.69 -33.30 -17.97
N LEU A 563 -9.45 -33.14 -17.50
CA LEU A 563 -8.44 -32.32 -18.17
C LEU A 563 -7.76 -33.14 -19.28
N ALA A 564 -7.60 -32.56 -20.47
CA ALA A 564 -6.62 -33.05 -21.43
C ALA A 564 -5.20 -32.95 -20.82
N PRO A 565 -4.25 -33.82 -21.20
CA PRO A 565 -2.84 -33.59 -20.87
C PRO A 565 -2.29 -32.41 -21.69
N TYR A 566 -1.30 -31.70 -21.16
CA TYR A 566 -0.53 -30.70 -21.91
C TYR A 566 0.65 -31.35 -22.64
N PRO A 567 1.10 -30.83 -23.80
CA PRO A 567 0.45 -29.83 -24.65
C PRO A 567 -0.79 -30.36 -25.40
N GLY A 568 -1.05 -31.66 -25.32
CA GLY A 568 -2.16 -32.38 -25.93
C GLY A 568 -1.80 -33.87 -26.00
N VAL A 569 -2.74 -34.77 -26.31
CA VAL A 569 -2.33 -36.16 -26.58
C VAL A 569 -1.65 -36.20 -27.96
N THR A 570 -0.37 -36.57 -27.98
CA THR A 570 0.48 -36.60 -29.18
C THR A 570 -0.12 -37.49 -30.28
N VAL A 571 -0.88 -38.51 -29.88
CA VAL A 571 -1.66 -39.40 -30.75
C VAL A 571 -2.94 -39.80 -30.02
N GLY A 572 -4.11 -39.53 -30.60
CA GLY A 572 -5.38 -40.02 -30.08
C GLY A 572 -5.51 -41.55 -30.16
N PRO A 573 -6.52 -42.15 -29.50
CA PRO A 573 -6.71 -43.61 -29.48
C PRO A 573 -6.89 -44.24 -30.87
N ASP A 574 -7.19 -43.41 -31.88
CA ASP A 574 -7.43 -43.71 -33.29
C ASP A 574 -6.21 -43.45 -34.20
N GLY A 575 -5.17 -42.77 -33.71
CA GLY A 575 -4.03 -42.32 -34.50
C GLY A 575 -3.99 -40.82 -34.82
N THR A 576 -5.02 -40.04 -34.45
CA THR A 576 -5.14 -38.62 -34.83
C THR A 576 -4.52 -37.70 -33.76
N PRO A 577 -3.56 -36.82 -34.07
CA PRO A 577 -3.00 -35.88 -33.08
C PRO A 577 -4.08 -34.94 -32.53
N PHE A 578 -4.10 -34.73 -31.21
CA PHE A 578 -4.93 -33.68 -30.62
C PHE A 578 -4.32 -32.32 -30.96
N MET A 579 -5.12 -31.44 -31.55
CA MET A 579 -4.63 -30.15 -32.01
C MET A 579 -4.80 -29.08 -30.94
N LYS A 580 -3.67 -28.69 -30.32
CA LYS A 580 -3.58 -27.48 -29.50
C LYS A 580 -3.75 -26.26 -30.41
N CYS A 581 -4.66 -25.35 -30.06
CA CYS A 581 -4.92 -24.12 -30.80
C CYS A 581 -4.82 -22.89 -29.90
N ASN A 582 -4.16 -21.84 -30.39
CA ASN A 582 -4.31 -20.48 -29.88
C ASN A 582 -5.65 -19.89 -30.34
N LEU A 583 -6.10 -18.82 -29.68
CA LEU A 583 -7.46 -18.26 -29.89
C LEU A 583 -7.77 -17.84 -31.34
N ASN A 584 -6.76 -17.40 -32.10
CA ASN A 584 -6.88 -17.04 -33.53
C ASN A 584 -6.99 -18.25 -34.47
N GLU A 585 -6.53 -19.43 -34.03
CA GLU A 585 -6.49 -20.65 -34.84
C GLU A 585 -7.81 -21.44 -34.77
N ILE A 586 -8.63 -21.19 -33.74
CA ILE A 586 -9.85 -21.96 -33.43
C ILE A 586 -10.82 -21.99 -34.62
N ARG A 587 -11.14 -20.82 -35.20
CA ARG A 587 -12.08 -20.71 -36.33
C ARG A 587 -11.65 -21.49 -37.57
N ALA A 588 -10.36 -21.44 -37.91
CA ALA A 588 -9.82 -22.18 -39.06
C ALA A 588 -9.87 -23.71 -38.86
N ASN A 589 -9.98 -24.14 -37.61
CA ASN A 589 -9.90 -25.53 -37.18
C ASN A 589 -11.21 -26.05 -36.55
N ALA A 590 -12.31 -25.29 -36.66
CA ALA A 590 -13.55 -25.52 -35.92
C ALA A 590 -14.10 -26.96 -36.03
N GLN A 591 -14.11 -27.54 -37.24
CA GLN A 591 -14.57 -28.92 -37.45
C GLN A 591 -13.67 -29.93 -36.73
N ASN A 592 -12.35 -29.85 -36.93
CA ASN A 592 -11.39 -30.77 -36.32
C ASN A 592 -11.45 -30.70 -34.79
N LEU A 593 -11.58 -29.50 -34.22
CA LEU A 593 -11.74 -29.29 -32.79
C LEU A 593 -13.02 -29.93 -32.26
N TYR A 594 -14.15 -29.73 -32.95
CA TYR A 594 -15.43 -30.32 -32.55
C TYR A 594 -15.42 -31.85 -32.66
N ASP A 595 -14.96 -32.41 -33.78
CA ASP A 595 -14.90 -33.84 -34.06
C ASP A 595 -13.97 -34.61 -33.09
N GLN A 596 -12.92 -33.96 -32.57
CA GLN A 596 -12.00 -34.51 -31.56
C GLN A 596 -12.50 -34.33 -30.10
N SER A 597 -13.49 -33.48 -29.87
CA SER A 597 -14.09 -33.26 -28.55
C SER A 597 -15.15 -34.32 -28.24
N THR A 598 -15.40 -34.58 -26.96
CA THR A 598 -16.68 -35.19 -26.54
C THR A 598 -17.65 -34.08 -26.19
N ASP A 599 -18.85 -34.08 -26.80
CA ASP A 599 -19.92 -33.11 -26.53
C ASP A 599 -19.51 -31.62 -26.55
N GLY A 600 -18.48 -31.26 -27.32
CA GLY A 600 -17.98 -29.88 -27.40
C GLY A 600 -17.13 -29.43 -26.20
N TRP A 601 -16.58 -30.34 -25.40
CA TRP A 601 -15.72 -30.01 -24.27
C TRP A 601 -14.26 -29.75 -24.67
N PHE A 602 -13.71 -28.65 -24.16
CA PHE A 602 -12.31 -28.25 -24.37
C PHE A 602 -11.64 -27.89 -23.04
N THR A 603 -10.42 -28.39 -22.83
CA THR A 603 -9.52 -27.89 -21.79
C THR A 603 -8.87 -26.60 -22.27
N VAL A 604 -9.08 -25.54 -21.52
CA VAL A 604 -8.36 -24.27 -21.63
C VAL A 604 -7.11 -24.36 -20.76
N PHE A 605 -5.95 -24.15 -21.38
CA PHE A 605 -4.70 -23.94 -20.69
C PHE A 605 -4.38 -22.45 -20.68
N VAL A 606 -4.00 -21.97 -19.51
CA VAL A 606 -3.56 -20.59 -19.31
C VAL A 606 -2.13 -20.61 -18.81
N ASN A 607 -1.27 -19.88 -19.50
CA ASN A 607 0.15 -19.76 -19.17
C ASN A 607 0.36 -18.91 -17.90
N GLU A 608 1.55 -18.99 -17.33
CA GLU A 608 1.97 -18.12 -16.24
C GLU A 608 2.01 -16.63 -16.65
N TYR A 609 1.77 -15.72 -15.70
CA TYR A 609 1.91 -14.27 -15.90
C TYR A 609 3.39 -13.84 -15.95
N THR A 610 4.14 -14.32 -16.95
CA THR A 610 5.55 -13.95 -17.20
C THR A 610 5.83 -13.45 -18.61
N TYR A 611 5.00 -13.84 -19.57
CA TYR A 611 5.23 -13.57 -21.00
C TYR A 611 6.64 -14.03 -21.45
N GLU A 612 6.94 -15.31 -21.20
CA GLU A 612 8.13 -15.97 -21.75
C GLU A 612 8.05 -16.05 -23.28
N ASP A 613 9.22 -16.01 -23.92
CA ASP A 613 9.35 -16.09 -25.37
C ASP A 613 9.51 -17.57 -25.78
N GLU A 614 8.55 -18.10 -26.52
CA GLU A 614 8.52 -19.50 -27.01
C GLU A 614 9.72 -19.89 -27.87
N THR A 615 10.49 -18.92 -28.37
CA THR A 615 11.71 -19.15 -29.18
C THR A 615 12.99 -19.20 -28.35
N THR A 616 12.91 -18.88 -27.06
CA THR A 616 14.04 -18.90 -26.11
C THR A 616 14.08 -20.18 -25.29
N THR A 617 15.19 -20.45 -24.60
CA THR A 617 15.28 -21.55 -23.63
C THR A 617 14.29 -21.31 -22.48
N PRO A 618 13.32 -22.21 -22.24
CA PRO A 618 12.32 -22.03 -21.19
C PRO A 618 12.93 -21.78 -19.80
N GLY A 619 12.27 -20.95 -18.99
CA GLY A 619 12.66 -20.67 -17.61
C GLY A 619 13.93 -19.82 -17.41
N VAL A 620 14.67 -19.44 -18.46
CA VAL A 620 15.89 -18.61 -18.32
C VAL A 620 15.53 -17.14 -18.08
N GLU A 621 15.03 -16.81 -16.89
CA GLU A 621 14.82 -15.42 -16.48
C GLU A 621 16.12 -14.79 -15.98
N THR A 622 16.77 -13.96 -16.79
CA THR A 622 17.98 -13.23 -16.34
C THR A 622 17.73 -11.74 -16.16
N GLY A 623 18.11 -11.24 -14.99
CA GLY A 623 18.06 -9.82 -14.66
C GLY A 623 16.65 -9.26 -14.48
N ARG A 624 16.44 -8.04 -14.99
CA ARG A 624 15.38 -7.13 -14.52
C ARG A 624 13.99 -7.34 -15.15
N ASN A 625 13.84 -8.36 -16.01
CA ASN A 625 12.63 -8.58 -16.82
C ASN A 625 11.34 -8.67 -15.99
N TRP A 626 11.40 -9.32 -14.83
CA TRP A 626 10.24 -9.61 -13.99
C TRP A 626 9.46 -8.38 -13.51
N ARG A 627 10.14 -7.24 -13.38
CA ARG A 627 9.55 -5.94 -12.98
C ARG A 627 8.46 -5.47 -13.94
N ASN A 628 8.51 -5.93 -15.18
CA ASN A 628 7.56 -5.57 -16.22
C ASN A 628 6.24 -6.34 -16.09
N TYR A 629 6.19 -7.47 -15.38
CA TYR A 629 4.98 -8.30 -15.26
C TYR A 629 4.45 -8.43 -13.82
N VAL A 630 5.25 -8.15 -12.78
CA VAL A 630 4.76 -8.14 -11.39
C VAL A 630 3.91 -6.91 -11.08
N MET A 631 2.99 -7.05 -10.11
CA MET A 631 2.16 -5.97 -9.56
C MET A 631 1.29 -5.20 -10.59
N LYS A 632 1.14 -5.74 -11.81
CA LYS A 632 0.31 -5.20 -12.90
C LYS A 632 -1.19 -5.46 -12.68
N PRO A 633 -2.09 -4.84 -13.47
CA PRO A 633 -3.49 -5.24 -13.49
C PRO A 633 -3.67 -6.69 -13.97
N ASN A 634 -4.84 -7.27 -13.69
CA ASN A 634 -5.16 -8.62 -14.18
C ASN A 634 -5.20 -8.62 -15.71
N ARG A 635 -4.61 -9.63 -16.36
CA ARG A 635 -4.76 -9.81 -17.82
C ARG A 635 -6.04 -10.59 -18.06
N VAL A 636 -6.77 -10.21 -19.11
CA VAL A 636 -8.12 -10.73 -19.36
C VAL A 636 -8.24 -11.30 -20.76
N ALA A 637 -9.05 -12.36 -20.90
CA ALA A 637 -9.48 -12.90 -22.18
C ALA A 637 -10.97 -13.25 -22.11
N TYR A 638 -11.74 -12.75 -23.07
CA TYR A 638 -13.17 -13.03 -23.22
C TYR A 638 -13.38 -13.82 -24.50
N LEU A 639 -14.23 -14.85 -24.45
CA LEU A 639 -14.46 -15.81 -25.53
C LEU A 639 -15.92 -15.74 -26.02
N ASN A 640 -16.10 -15.80 -27.35
CA ASN A 640 -17.34 -15.50 -28.07
C ASN A 640 -17.91 -14.13 -27.70
N VAL A 641 -17.17 -13.10 -28.07
CA VAL A 641 -17.35 -11.72 -27.68
C VAL A 641 -18.17 -10.91 -28.68
N ALA A 642 -19.06 -10.07 -28.16
CA ALA A 642 -19.53 -8.84 -28.79
C ALA A 642 -18.99 -7.63 -27.98
N GLN A 643 -18.62 -6.54 -28.66
CA GLN A 643 -17.89 -5.42 -28.08
C GLN A 643 -18.48 -4.07 -28.52
N SER A 644 -18.44 -3.08 -27.64
CA SER A 644 -18.62 -1.66 -27.95
C SER A 644 -17.57 -0.85 -27.17
N VAL A 645 -17.04 0.22 -27.78
CA VAL A 645 -15.96 1.04 -27.21
C VAL A 645 -16.26 2.51 -27.52
N SER A 646 -16.04 3.37 -26.53
CA SER A 646 -16.08 4.83 -26.62
C SER A 646 -15.09 5.39 -27.65
N THR A 647 -15.24 6.67 -28.01
CA THR A 647 -14.40 7.28 -29.06
C THR A 647 -12.97 7.56 -28.58
N ASP A 648 -12.78 7.89 -27.29
CA ASP A 648 -11.49 8.05 -26.61
C ASP A 648 -10.85 6.71 -26.20
N LYS A 649 -11.67 5.67 -26.06
CA LYS A 649 -11.34 4.27 -25.68
C LYS A 649 -11.22 4.00 -24.19
N GLU A 650 -11.56 4.96 -23.33
CA GLU A 650 -11.46 4.78 -21.87
C GLU A 650 -12.63 3.95 -21.32
N SER A 651 -13.83 4.09 -21.92
CA SER A 651 -14.99 3.24 -21.62
C SER A 651 -15.19 2.12 -22.65
N SER A 652 -15.38 0.88 -22.18
CA SER A 652 -15.62 -0.31 -23.03
C SER A 652 -16.69 -1.23 -22.44
N TYR A 653 -17.53 -1.80 -23.30
CA TYR A 653 -18.48 -2.86 -22.96
C TYR A 653 -18.17 -4.15 -23.71
N TYR A 654 -18.15 -5.28 -23.00
CA TYR A 654 -18.00 -6.62 -23.55
C TYR A 654 -19.14 -7.53 -23.09
N GLN A 655 -19.78 -8.21 -24.04
CA GLN A 655 -20.64 -9.36 -23.77
C GLN A 655 -19.92 -10.62 -24.24
N SER A 656 -19.81 -11.64 -23.39
CA SER A 656 -19.07 -12.88 -23.68
C SER A 656 -19.80 -14.13 -23.19
N LYS A 657 -19.41 -15.30 -23.71
CA LYS A 657 -19.83 -16.60 -23.13
C LYS A 657 -19.01 -16.92 -21.90
N TYR A 658 -17.69 -16.88 -22.05
CA TYR A 658 -16.71 -17.16 -21.00
C TYR A 658 -15.76 -15.97 -20.85
N GLY A 659 -15.41 -15.66 -19.61
CA GLY A 659 -14.37 -14.68 -19.29
C GLY A 659 -13.26 -15.32 -18.46
N ILE A 660 -12.04 -14.85 -18.65
CA ILE A 660 -10.83 -15.26 -17.96
C ILE A 660 -10.19 -13.99 -17.41
N SER A 661 -9.89 -13.94 -16.11
CA SER A 661 -9.12 -12.86 -15.47
C SER A 661 -7.99 -13.48 -14.67
N GLN A 662 -6.75 -13.28 -15.09
CA GLN A 662 -5.57 -13.79 -14.41
C GLN A 662 -4.82 -12.68 -13.69
N LYS A 663 -4.62 -12.87 -12.38
CA LYS A 663 -3.85 -11.97 -11.53
C LYS A 663 -2.38 -11.91 -12.00
N SER A 664 -1.78 -10.73 -11.91
CA SER A 664 -0.32 -10.60 -12.05
C SER A 664 0.39 -11.24 -10.84
N ILE A 665 1.69 -11.50 -10.92
CA ILE A 665 2.45 -12.00 -9.76
C ILE A 665 2.61 -10.86 -8.74
N GLN A 666 2.21 -11.09 -7.48
CA GLN A 666 2.48 -10.12 -6.40
C GLN A 666 3.85 -10.31 -5.77
N THR A 667 4.45 -9.21 -5.32
CA THR A 667 5.73 -9.22 -4.60
C THR A 667 5.79 -8.09 -3.58
N TYR A 668 6.56 -8.28 -2.52
CA TYR A 668 6.90 -7.23 -1.54
C TYR A 668 8.19 -6.49 -1.90
N TYR A 669 8.87 -6.91 -2.98
CA TYR A 669 10.06 -6.24 -3.48
C TYR A 669 9.69 -4.97 -4.25
N ASP A 670 10.48 -3.91 -4.10
CA ASP A 670 10.35 -2.73 -4.94
C ASP A 670 10.82 -3.05 -6.36
N TYR A 671 9.83 -3.15 -7.26
CA TYR A 671 10.03 -3.44 -8.68
C TYR A 671 10.48 -2.21 -9.50
N THR A 672 10.55 -1.02 -8.88
CA THR A 672 11.14 0.19 -9.49
C THR A 672 12.65 0.27 -9.24
N GLU A 673 13.13 -0.24 -8.11
CA GLU A 673 14.54 -0.21 -7.70
C GLU A 673 15.46 -1.14 -8.50
N ASN A 674 16.78 -0.96 -8.37
CA ASN A 674 17.78 -1.78 -9.08
C ASN A 674 18.11 -3.15 -8.42
N ILE A 675 17.11 -3.98 -8.12
CA ILE A 675 17.31 -5.36 -7.64
C ILE A 675 17.20 -6.41 -8.77
N GLN A 676 18.11 -7.40 -8.80
CA GLN A 676 18.15 -8.41 -9.87
C GLN A 676 17.13 -9.53 -9.66
N THR A 677 17.04 -10.07 -8.45
CA THR A 677 16.22 -11.25 -8.10
C THR A 677 15.15 -10.88 -7.09
N ALA A 678 14.00 -11.55 -7.12
CA ALA A 678 12.91 -11.30 -6.17
C ALA A 678 12.11 -12.56 -5.84
N ILE A 679 11.20 -12.47 -4.87
CA ILE A 679 10.21 -13.51 -4.55
C ILE A 679 8.84 -13.07 -5.05
N GLY A 680 8.25 -13.85 -5.95
CA GLY A 680 6.82 -13.79 -6.29
C GLY A 680 6.00 -14.65 -5.32
N VAL A 681 4.78 -14.21 -4.98
CA VAL A 681 3.87 -14.87 -4.04
C VAL A 681 2.50 -15.06 -4.72
N GLU A 682 1.85 -16.20 -4.52
CA GLU A 682 0.48 -16.46 -5.01
C GLU A 682 -0.59 -15.71 -4.19
N TYR A 683 -1.78 -15.52 -4.75
CA TYR A 683 -2.94 -14.84 -4.16
C TYR A 683 -3.97 -15.79 -3.51
N ASP A 684 -4.19 -16.99 -4.04
CA ASP A 684 -5.22 -17.94 -3.58
C ASP A 684 -4.63 -19.32 -3.26
N ASN A 685 -4.80 -19.84 -2.04
CA ASN A 685 -4.32 -21.20 -1.75
C ASN A 685 -5.37 -22.20 -2.23
N GLU A 686 -5.24 -22.68 -3.48
CA GLU A 686 -6.17 -23.64 -4.09
C GLU A 686 -6.16 -25.04 -3.48
N THR A 687 -5.27 -25.28 -2.51
CA THR A 687 -5.27 -26.49 -1.67
C THR A 687 -5.85 -26.25 -0.27
N PHE A 688 -6.24 -25.02 0.07
CA PHE A 688 -6.82 -24.69 1.37
C PHE A 688 -8.15 -25.41 1.59
N GLY A 689 -8.24 -26.17 2.67
CA GLY A 689 -9.39 -27.02 2.97
C GLY A 689 -9.13 -28.51 2.77
N MET A 690 -8.03 -28.91 2.13
CA MET A 690 -7.51 -30.29 2.20
C MET A 690 -6.62 -30.48 3.43
N ASN A 691 -6.53 -31.70 3.96
CA ASN A 691 -5.72 -31.99 5.15
C ASN A 691 -4.24 -32.17 4.74
N LEU A 692 -3.33 -31.37 5.32
CA LEU A 692 -1.90 -31.48 5.05
C LEU A 692 -1.26 -32.56 5.94
N ARG A 693 -0.45 -33.45 5.34
CA ARG A 693 0.40 -34.42 6.07
C ARG A 693 1.80 -34.48 5.49
N TRP A 694 2.76 -34.99 6.27
CA TRP A 694 4.15 -35.09 5.86
C TRP A 694 4.75 -36.43 6.30
N PRO A 695 4.43 -37.52 5.60
CA PRO A 695 4.91 -38.84 5.96
C PRO A 695 6.44 -38.97 5.81
N SER A 696 7.08 -39.47 6.87
CA SER A 696 8.49 -39.88 6.87
C SER A 696 8.72 -41.26 6.25
N GLY A 697 7.66 -41.90 5.76
CA GLY A 697 7.66 -43.22 5.14
C GLY A 697 6.76 -43.26 3.91
N THR A 698 6.87 -44.33 3.14
CA THR A 698 6.14 -44.53 1.88
C THR A 698 4.66 -44.80 2.17
N VAL A 699 3.73 -44.10 1.49
CA VAL A 699 2.28 -44.22 1.74
C VAL A 699 1.48 -44.45 0.44
N ASN A 700 0.34 -45.13 0.54
CA ASN A 700 -0.52 -45.39 -0.61
C ASN A 700 -1.35 -44.15 -1.00
N THR A 701 -1.53 -43.95 -2.31
CA THR A 701 -2.44 -42.96 -2.88
C THR A 701 -3.85 -43.55 -3.07
N VAL A 702 -4.86 -42.70 -3.27
CA VAL A 702 -6.23 -43.15 -3.55
C VAL A 702 -6.34 -43.86 -4.92
N ALA A 703 -5.44 -43.56 -5.86
CA ALA A 703 -5.39 -44.19 -7.18
C ALA A 703 -4.76 -45.60 -7.20
N GLY A 704 -4.22 -46.06 -6.07
CA GLY A 704 -3.56 -47.37 -5.93
C GLY A 704 -2.04 -47.33 -6.11
N ASP A 705 -1.49 -46.24 -6.64
CA ASP A 705 -0.05 -46.00 -6.72
C ASP A 705 0.55 -45.60 -5.37
N THR A 706 1.88 -45.60 -5.30
CA THR A 706 2.65 -45.41 -4.07
C THR A 706 3.37 -44.05 -4.06
N TYR A 707 3.16 -43.27 -3.00
CA TYR A 707 3.82 -41.99 -2.78
C TYR A 707 5.18 -42.19 -2.08
N PRO A 708 6.29 -41.60 -2.58
CA PRO A 708 7.61 -41.78 -1.99
C PRO A 708 7.74 -41.16 -0.59
N ALA A 709 8.58 -41.75 0.25
CA ALA A 709 8.93 -41.23 1.57
C ALA A 709 9.82 -39.98 1.49
N VAL A 710 9.60 -39.00 2.37
CA VAL A 710 10.55 -37.88 2.58
C VAL A 710 11.22 -38.03 3.95
N THR A 711 12.39 -38.68 3.97
CA THR A 711 13.09 -39.06 5.22
C THR A 711 13.88 -37.89 5.84
N THR A 712 13.33 -37.25 6.86
CA THR A 712 13.97 -36.10 7.53
C THR A 712 15.06 -36.49 8.53
N SER A 713 16.23 -36.94 8.07
CA SER A 713 17.54 -36.84 8.75
C SER A 713 18.64 -37.59 7.99
N ASN A 714 19.70 -36.89 7.55
CA ASN A 714 20.97 -37.39 6.97
C ASN A 714 20.93 -38.43 5.83
N GLY A 715 19.75 -38.86 5.36
CA GLY A 715 19.57 -39.99 4.45
C GLY A 715 18.79 -39.71 3.17
N VAL A 716 18.35 -38.47 2.95
CA VAL A 716 18.10 -37.98 1.58
C VAL A 716 19.47 -37.62 0.99
N ASN A 717 19.66 -37.75 -0.32
CA ASN A 717 20.81 -37.17 -1.00
C ASN A 717 20.66 -35.64 -1.04
N GLY A 718 20.92 -34.99 0.10
CA GLY A 718 20.78 -33.55 0.30
C GLY A 718 20.18 -33.21 1.68
N THR A 719 20.80 -32.28 2.40
CA THR A 719 20.20 -31.64 3.59
C THR A 719 19.07 -30.71 3.14
N LEU A 720 17.92 -30.70 3.82
CA LEU A 720 16.87 -29.71 3.52
C LEU A 720 17.34 -28.31 3.90
N SER A 721 17.22 -27.36 2.99
CA SER A 721 17.60 -25.96 3.18
C SER A 721 16.54 -25.19 3.95
N VAL A 722 16.95 -24.44 4.98
CA VAL A 722 16.07 -23.47 5.66
C VAL A 722 15.77 -22.23 4.81
N ASN A 723 16.48 -22.01 3.69
CA ASN A 723 16.32 -20.85 2.81
C ASN A 723 15.83 -21.22 1.40
N ASN A 724 16.38 -22.27 0.78
CA ASN A 724 16.07 -22.64 -0.60
C ASN A 724 14.94 -23.69 -0.67
N GLY A 725 13.69 -23.20 -0.69
CA GLY A 725 12.52 -24.08 -0.80
C GLY A 725 12.36 -24.78 -2.15
N ARG A 726 12.93 -24.23 -3.24
CA ARG A 726 12.85 -24.85 -4.58
C ARG A 726 13.69 -26.12 -4.62
N TYR A 727 14.90 -26.03 -4.07
CA TYR A 727 15.78 -27.18 -3.84
C TYR A 727 15.10 -28.24 -2.97
N ASN A 728 14.43 -27.87 -1.88
CA ASN A 728 13.73 -28.84 -1.02
C ASN A 728 12.66 -29.63 -1.78
N VAL A 729 11.81 -28.94 -2.55
CA VAL A 729 10.74 -29.57 -3.33
C VAL A 729 11.32 -30.40 -4.49
N TRP A 730 12.39 -29.93 -5.13
CA TRP A 730 13.11 -30.66 -6.18
C TRP A 730 13.64 -32.02 -5.68
N ILE A 731 14.39 -32.02 -4.59
CA ILE A 731 14.93 -33.24 -3.98
C ILE A 731 13.80 -34.15 -3.46
N GLY A 732 12.75 -33.58 -2.84
CA GLY A 732 11.56 -34.33 -2.42
C GLY A 732 10.75 -34.93 -3.58
N SER A 733 10.85 -34.34 -4.76
CA SER A 733 10.28 -34.84 -6.01
C SER A 733 11.19 -35.86 -6.72
N GLY A 734 12.27 -36.31 -6.10
CA GLY A 734 13.21 -37.30 -6.64
C GLY A 734 14.37 -36.73 -7.47
N GLY A 735 14.50 -35.40 -7.55
CA GLY A 735 15.63 -34.74 -8.19
C GLY A 735 16.95 -34.86 -7.42
N SER A 736 18.02 -34.39 -8.04
CA SER A 736 19.35 -34.27 -7.40
C SER A 736 19.90 -32.85 -7.57
N GLY A 737 20.70 -32.38 -6.61
CA GLY A 737 21.26 -31.03 -6.63
C GLY A 737 22.13 -30.81 -7.87
N GLY A 738 21.82 -29.78 -8.67
CA GLY A 738 22.51 -29.51 -9.93
C GLY A 738 22.16 -30.48 -11.07
N GLY A 739 21.10 -31.27 -10.94
CA GLY A 739 20.54 -32.10 -12.01
C GLY A 739 19.37 -31.42 -12.73
N ASP A 740 19.05 -31.92 -13.91
CA ASP A 740 18.10 -31.29 -14.85
C ASP A 740 16.69 -31.91 -14.82
N GLN A 741 16.55 -33.14 -14.28
CA GLN A 741 15.28 -33.89 -14.18
C GLN A 741 15.06 -34.48 -12.77
N ALA A 742 13.79 -34.64 -12.40
CA ALA A 742 13.33 -35.26 -11.15
C ALA A 742 12.39 -36.46 -11.43
N GLY A 743 11.37 -36.68 -10.58
CA GLY A 743 10.40 -37.78 -10.70
C GLY A 743 9.28 -37.51 -11.72
N ASN A 744 8.28 -38.40 -11.75
CA ASN A 744 7.16 -38.31 -12.68
C ASN A 744 6.04 -37.37 -12.19
N TRP A 745 5.46 -36.55 -13.07
CA TRP A 745 4.35 -35.63 -12.76
C TRP A 745 3.17 -36.29 -12.06
N ASN A 746 2.70 -37.43 -12.59
CA ASN A 746 1.52 -38.15 -12.07
C ASN A 746 1.73 -38.83 -10.70
N THR A 747 2.94 -38.79 -10.12
CA THR A 747 3.15 -39.14 -8.70
C THR A 747 2.67 -38.03 -7.77
N TYR A 748 2.64 -36.77 -8.22
CA TYR A 748 2.38 -35.58 -7.40
C TYR A 748 1.09 -34.85 -7.79
N VAL A 749 0.74 -34.85 -9.09
CA VAL A 749 -0.38 -34.06 -9.66
C VAL A 749 -1.13 -34.89 -10.71
N ASN A 750 -2.46 -34.88 -10.69
CA ASN A 750 -3.30 -35.52 -11.72
C ASN A 750 -3.43 -34.62 -12.96
N SER A 751 -2.32 -34.32 -13.63
CA SER A 751 -2.27 -33.52 -14.87
C SER A 751 -2.58 -34.33 -16.13
N GLY A 752 -2.55 -35.67 -16.05
CA GLY A 752 -2.60 -36.55 -17.21
C GLY A 752 -1.21 -36.77 -17.80
N ASN A 753 -1.11 -37.48 -18.92
CA ASN A 753 0.15 -37.70 -19.62
C ASN A 753 -0.09 -37.86 -21.13
N ALA A 754 0.58 -37.04 -21.93
CA ALA A 754 0.41 -37.03 -23.38
C ALA A 754 0.90 -38.34 -24.02
N ASN A 755 2.08 -38.82 -23.61
CA ASN A 755 2.69 -40.05 -24.14
C ASN A 755 1.85 -41.32 -23.90
N ASN A 756 1.13 -41.40 -22.79
CA ASN A 756 0.32 -42.56 -22.39
C ASN A 756 -1.19 -42.38 -22.61
N GLY A 757 -1.63 -41.24 -23.14
CA GLY A 757 -3.05 -40.96 -23.41
C GLY A 757 -3.94 -40.85 -22.18
N THR A 758 -3.37 -40.58 -21.00
CA THR A 758 -4.14 -40.42 -19.76
C THR A 758 -4.58 -38.97 -19.57
N TYR A 759 -5.80 -38.81 -19.06
CA TYR A 759 -6.42 -37.51 -18.83
C TYR A 759 -6.23 -37.11 -17.35
N GLY A 760 -6.04 -35.83 -17.12
CA GLY A 760 -5.98 -35.25 -15.78
C GLY A 760 -7.36 -34.99 -15.18
N LYS A 761 -7.38 -34.38 -14.01
CA LYS A 761 -8.61 -34.05 -13.26
C LYS A 761 -8.53 -32.64 -12.69
N VAL A 762 -9.61 -31.87 -12.79
CA VAL A 762 -9.72 -30.54 -12.19
C VAL A 762 -9.68 -30.63 -10.65
N ASN A 763 -9.02 -29.68 -10.00
CA ASN A 763 -8.88 -29.65 -8.55
C ASN A 763 -10.21 -29.31 -7.84
N TYR A 764 -10.89 -30.32 -7.34
CA TYR A 764 -12.05 -30.17 -6.46
C TYR A 764 -11.63 -30.28 -4.98
N VAL A 765 -11.88 -29.23 -4.20
CA VAL A 765 -11.73 -29.23 -2.74
C VAL A 765 -13.09 -29.47 -2.08
N ASN A 766 -13.17 -30.49 -1.24
CA ASN A 766 -14.36 -30.86 -0.49
C ASN A 766 -14.71 -29.80 0.56
N ARG A 767 -15.97 -29.82 1.02
CA ARG A 767 -16.49 -28.90 2.04
C ARG A 767 -15.64 -28.95 3.31
N ILE A 768 -15.25 -27.79 3.83
CA ILE A 768 -14.59 -27.70 5.14
C ILE A 768 -15.65 -28.05 6.20
N THR A 769 -15.39 -29.09 7.01
CA THR A 769 -16.35 -29.58 8.02
C THR A 769 -16.07 -29.01 9.41
N ASN A 770 -14.87 -28.49 9.65
CA ASN A 770 -14.46 -27.93 10.94
C ASN A 770 -15.09 -26.55 11.21
N THR A 771 -16.32 -26.56 11.72
CA THR A 771 -17.03 -25.36 12.19
C THR A 771 -16.40 -24.75 13.45
N ASN A 772 -15.73 -25.55 14.28
CA ASN A 772 -15.12 -25.10 15.54
C ASN A 772 -14.11 -23.97 15.33
N GLN A 773 -13.23 -24.06 14.32
CA GLN A 773 -12.25 -23.00 14.00
C GLN A 773 -12.76 -21.93 13.02
N THR A 774 -13.76 -22.24 12.19
CA THR A 774 -14.20 -21.36 11.09
C THR A 774 -15.29 -20.38 11.48
N GLN A 775 -16.11 -20.68 12.50
CA GLN A 775 -17.15 -19.77 13.02
C GLN A 775 -16.60 -18.45 13.60
N TYR A 776 -15.30 -18.39 13.91
CA TYR A 776 -14.62 -17.20 14.44
C TYR A 776 -14.01 -16.31 13.35
N VAL A 777 -14.24 -16.63 12.08
CA VAL A 777 -13.69 -15.91 10.92
C VAL A 777 -14.78 -15.10 10.24
N LYS A 778 -14.52 -13.82 9.96
CA LYS A 778 -15.45 -13.00 9.20
C LYS A 778 -15.53 -13.50 7.75
N ASN A 779 -16.74 -13.48 7.18
CA ASN A 779 -16.99 -13.75 5.75
C ASN A 779 -16.43 -15.09 5.22
N PHE A 780 -16.27 -16.09 6.08
CA PHE A 780 -15.67 -17.37 5.71
C PHE A 780 -16.63 -18.28 4.94
N SER A 781 -16.22 -18.73 3.75
CA SER A 781 -16.91 -19.79 3.01
C SER A 781 -16.33 -21.16 3.33
N ALA A 782 -17.17 -22.04 3.87
CA ALA A 782 -16.84 -23.46 4.07
C ALA A 782 -17.31 -24.34 2.89
N ALA A 783 -17.90 -23.76 1.84
CA ALA A 783 -18.44 -24.50 0.70
C ALA A 783 -17.34 -25.27 -0.06
N PRO A 784 -17.68 -26.41 -0.70
CA PRO A 784 -16.75 -27.04 -1.63
C PRO A 784 -16.42 -26.08 -2.78
N LYS A 785 -15.21 -26.16 -3.32
CA LYS A 785 -14.73 -25.27 -4.38
C LYS A 785 -13.92 -26.04 -5.42
N THR A 786 -14.28 -25.86 -6.69
CA THR A 786 -13.46 -26.24 -7.83
C THR A 786 -12.47 -25.12 -8.13
N TRP A 787 -11.20 -25.46 -8.28
CA TRP A 787 -10.14 -24.53 -8.66
C TRP A 787 -9.60 -24.85 -10.06
N PRO A 788 -9.22 -23.83 -10.84
CA PRO A 788 -8.77 -23.96 -12.23
C PRO A 788 -7.30 -24.42 -12.33
N VAL A 789 -6.98 -25.51 -11.64
CA VAL A 789 -5.67 -26.18 -11.63
C VAL A 789 -5.88 -27.69 -11.59
N PRO A 790 -4.90 -28.51 -12.00
CA PRO A 790 -4.97 -29.95 -11.81
C PRO A 790 -5.08 -30.36 -10.32
N GLN A 791 -5.78 -31.45 -10.03
CA GLN A 791 -5.91 -31.98 -8.66
C GLN A 791 -4.59 -32.58 -8.17
N PRO A 792 -4.05 -32.17 -7.00
CA PRO A 792 -2.93 -32.89 -6.37
C PRO A 792 -3.27 -34.36 -6.14
N VAL A 793 -2.27 -35.25 -6.19
CA VAL A 793 -2.48 -36.67 -5.90
C VAL A 793 -2.85 -36.85 -4.42
N LEU A 794 -4.03 -37.43 -4.18
CA LEU A 794 -4.56 -37.64 -2.85
C LEU A 794 -3.93 -38.88 -2.18
N LEU A 795 -3.49 -38.71 -0.94
CA LEU A 795 -3.00 -39.78 -0.08
C LEU A 795 -4.19 -40.51 0.55
N SER A 796 -4.07 -41.83 0.73
CA SER A 796 -5.09 -42.64 1.40
C SER A 796 -5.21 -42.23 2.89
N PRO A 797 -6.37 -41.76 3.38
CA PRO A 797 -6.54 -41.36 4.78
C PRO A 797 -6.22 -42.49 5.77
N ASN A 798 -6.47 -43.74 5.36
CA ASN A 798 -6.18 -44.95 6.13
C ASN A 798 -4.68 -45.19 6.38
N GLY A 799 -3.79 -44.46 5.69
CA GLY A 799 -2.34 -44.49 5.92
C GLY A 799 -1.88 -43.73 7.18
N PHE A 800 -2.76 -42.95 7.81
CA PHE A 800 -2.41 -42.07 8.93
C PHE A 800 -3.10 -42.53 10.22
N SER A 801 -2.39 -43.29 11.06
CA SER A 801 -2.91 -43.89 12.29
C SER A 801 -2.05 -43.63 13.53
N GLY A 802 -1.12 -42.67 13.46
CA GLY A 802 -0.21 -42.37 14.58
C GLY A 802 -0.81 -41.40 15.58
N ASP A 803 -0.70 -41.74 16.88
CA ASP A 803 -0.80 -40.81 18.01
C ASP A 803 0.47 -39.91 18.12
N ASP A 804 1.51 -40.21 17.33
CA ASP A 804 2.81 -39.57 17.38
C ASP A 804 2.79 -38.08 16.95
N ASN A 805 3.61 -37.28 17.63
CA ASN A 805 3.92 -35.91 17.22
C ASN A 805 4.71 -35.93 15.89
N GLY A 806 4.20 -35.26 14.85
CA GLY A 806 4.86 -35.16 13.54
C GLY A 806 3.92 -35.32 12.34
N GLY A 807 4.49 -35.51 11.15
CA GLY A 807 3.74 -35.49 9.89
C GLY A 807 2.90 -36.74 9.55
N ASN A 808 3.01 -37.82 10.32
CA ASN A 808 2.20 -39.06 10.19
C ASN A 808 0.93 -39.09 11.07
N LYS A 809 0.62 -37.97 11.75
CA LYS A 809 -0.47 -37.86 12.72
C LYS A 809 -1.84 -38.22 12.13
N GLY A 810 -2.68 -38.93 12.89
CA GLY A 810 -4.05 -39.25 12.49
C GLY A 810 -4.93 -38.02 12.18
N MET A 811 -6.10 -38.24 11.57
CA MET A 811 -7.09 -37.17 11.36
C MET A 811 -7.74 -36.76 12.68
N SER A 812 -7.97 -35.47 12.89
CA SER A 812 -8.36 -34.89 14.18
C SER A 812 -9.44 -33.82 14.04
N GLU A 813 -10.12 -33.48 15.15
CA GLU A 813 -11.10 -32.36 15.20
C GLU A 813 -10.49 -30.97 14.92
N TYR A 814 -9.18 -30.90 14.70
CA TYR A 814 -8.42 -29.69 14.37
C TYR A 814 -7.98 -29.65 12.90
N ASP A 815 -8.32 -30.64 12.08
CA ASP A 815 -8.09 -30.62 10.63
C ASP A 815 -9.25 -29.89 9.90
N PRO A 816 -9.05 -29.36 8.68
CA PRO A 816 -10.14 -28.74 7.89
C PRO A 816 -11.28 -29.72 7.59
N GLN A 817 -10.94 -30.97 7.23
CA GLN A 817 -11.87 -32.06 6.99
C GLN A 817 -11.74 -33.11 8.09
N TYR A 818 -12.76 -33.21 8.93
CA TYR A 818 -12.87 -34.20 10.00
C TYR A 818 -14.30 -34.74 10.10
N ASN A 819 -14.43 -36.00 10.56
CA ASN A 819 -15.72 -36.65 10.85
C ASN A 819 -16.73 -36.59 9.69
N ILE A 820 -16.28 -36.98 8.49
CA ILE A 820 -17.17 -37.27 7.37
C ILE A 820 -17.77 -38.67 7.58
N ASN A 821 -19.00 -38.90 7.11
CA ASN A 821 -19.71 -40.18 7.28
C ASN A 821 -19.00 -41.38 6.64
N ASP A 822 -18.09 -41.14 5.70
CA ASP A 822 -17.10 -42.09 5.20
C ASP A 822 -15.69 -41.45 5.32
N ILE A 823 -14.70 -42.22 5.79
CA ILE A 823 -13.30 -41.77 5.87
C ILE A 823 -12.69 -41.56 4.49
N ASN A 824 -13.22 -42.22 3.45
CA ASN A 824 -12.73 -42.12 2.07
C ASN A 824 -13.09 -40.79 1.40
N ASP A 825 -14.02 -40.02 1.95
CA ASP A 825 -14.35 -38.66 1.51
C ASP A 825 -13.34 -37.60 2.01
N ILE A 826 -12.43 -37.95 2.92
CA ILE A 826 -11.42 -37.03 3.45
C ILE A 826 -10.27 -36.89 2.44
N GLN A 827 -9.98 -35.65 2.04
CA GLN A 827 -8.85 -35.35 1.16
C GLN A 827 -7.59 -35.06 1.97
N VAL A 828 -6.55 -35.87 1.76
CA VAL A 828 -5.23 -35.68 2.37
C VAL A 828 -4.18 -35.49 1.28
N ILE A 829 -3.30 -34.50 1.44
CA ILE A 829 -2.20 -34.21 0.50
C ILE A 829 -0.85 -34.09 1.21
N HIS A 830 0.22 -34.34 0.47
CA HIS A 830 1.59 -34.20 0.97
C HIS A 830 1.98 -32.72 1.06
N ALA A 831 2.28 -32.23 2.26
CA ALA A 831 2.55 -30.83 2.55
C ALA A 831 3.65 -30.23 1.65
N MET A 832 4.82 -30.88 1.53
CA MET A 832 5.92 -30.40 0.67
C MET A 832 5.50 -30.17 -0.79
N HIS A 833 4.59 -31.00 -1.31
CA HIS A 833 4.19 -31.01 -2.72
C HIS A 833 2.82 -30.36 -2.95
N ALA A 834 2.23 -29.72 -1.93
CA ALA A 834 0.94 -29.03 -2.05
C ALA A 834 0.95 -27.93 -3.13
N CYS A 835 2.13 -27.40 -3.46
CA CYS A 835 2.34 -26.40 -4.51
C CYS A 835 2.56 -26.99 -5.91
N MET A 836 2.72 -28.32 -6.08
CA MET A 836 3.13 -28.90 -7.36
C MET A 836 2.11 -28.67 -8.47
N ASN A 837 0.82 -28.55 -8.15
CA ASN A 837 -0.25 -28.31 -9.11
C ASN A 837 -0.32 -26.87 -9.67
N ARG A 838 0.63 -26.00 -9.29
CA ARG A 838 0.82 -24.65 -9.87
C ARG A 838 1.80 -24.67 -11.05
N ASN A 839 2.44 -25.81 -11.25
CA ASN A 839 3.36 -26.09 -12.33
C ASN A 839 2.70 -26.98 -13.39
N ARG A 840 3.39 -27.16 -14.52
CA ARG A 840 2.88 -27.90 -15.66
C ARG A 840 4.01 -28.62 -16.38
N ASP A 841 3.75 -29.87 -16.74
CA ASP A 841 4.46 -30.65 -17.77
C ASP A 841 4.35 -29.89 -19.10
N ASN A 842 5.35 -29.08 -19.43
CA ASN A 842 5.39 -28.20 -20.59
C ASN A 842 5.82 -28.95 -21.86
N ASN A 843 6.67 -29.97 -21.71
CA ASN A 843 7.19 -30.75 -22.83
C ASN A 843 6.28 -31.96 -23.20
N GLY A 844 5.43 -32.41 -22.27
CA GLY A 844 4.48 -33.50 -22.41
C GLY A 844 5.02 -34.91 -22.10
N ASP A 845 6.26 -35.01 -21.60
CA ASP A 845 6.96 -36.29 -21.47
C ASP A 845 6.56 -37.10 -20.22
N GLY A 846 6.07 -36.42 -19.18
CA GLY A 846 5.64 -37.00 -17.91
C GLY A 846 6.65 -36.95 -16.76
N VAL A 847 7.86 -36.44 -17.00
CA VAL A 847 8.94 -36.22 -16.04
C VAL A 847 8.97 -34.74 -15.65
N ILE A 848 9.36 -34.43 -14.42
CA ILE A 848 9.52 -33.05 -13.96
C ILE A 848 10.91 -32.55 -14.39
N ASP A 849 10.94 -31.67 -15.38
CA ASP A 849 12.15 -30.93 -15.78
C ASP A 849 12.41 -29.74 -14.82
N ALA A 850 13.66 -29.28 -14.75
CA ALA A 850 14.06 -28.19 -13.85
C ALA A 850 13.26 -26.89 -14.09
N ASP A 851 13.08 -26.46 -15.34
CA ASP A 851 12.35 -25.22 -15.67
C ASP A 851 10.85 -25.30 -15.41
N GLU A 852 10.30 -26.50 -15.22
CA GLU A 852 8.89 -26.71 -14.92
C GLU A 852 8.59 -26.53 -13.42
N LEU A 853 9.54 -26.80 -12.53
CA LEU A 853 9.40 -26.52 -11.09
C LEU A 853 9.61 -25.03 -10.79
N ARG A 854 8.58 -24.23 -11.00
CA ARG A 854 8.59 -22.76 -10.88
C ARG A 854 8.00 -22.28 -9.57
N TRP A 855 6.82 -22.81 -9.23
CA TRP A 855 6.06 -22.54 -8.02
C TRP A 855 6.27 -23.66 -7.01
N TYR A 856 6.68 -23.31 -5.80
CA TYR A 856 7.12 -24.29 -4.80
C TYR A 856 6.76 -23.86 -3.39
N LEU A 857 6.77 -24.81 -2.45
CA LEU A 857 6.57 -24.51 -1.05
C LEU A 857 7.84 -23.83 -0.49
N PRO A 858 7.78 -22.58 0.01
CA PRO A 858 8.95 -21.94 0.59
C PRO A 858 9.46 -22.67 1.84
N ALA A 859 10.77 -22.60 2.03
CA ALA A 859 11.38 -22.92 3.32
C ALA A 859 11.06 -21.81 4.34
N SER A 860 11.15 -22.12 5.64
CA SER A 860 10.81 -21.22 6.74
C SER A 860 11.54 -19.87 6.66
N GLY A 861 12.80 -19.86 6.21
CA GLY A 861 13.57 -18.64 5.96
C GLY A 861 12.95 -17.73 4.89
N LYS A 862 12.43 -18.29 3.78
CA LYS A 862 11.73 -17.48 2.76
C LYS A 862 10.36 -17.02 3.22
N TYR A 863 9.57 -17.85 3.93
CA TYR A 863 8.33 -17.38 4.56
C TYR A 863 8.57 -16.22 5.50
N MET A 864 9.62 -16.27 6.32
CA MET A 864 9.97 -15.17 7.20
C MET A 864 10.27 -13.87 6.43
N ARG A 865 10.91 -13.93 5.25
CA ARG A 865 11.08 -12.74 4.38
C ARG A 865 9.72 -12.24 3.84
N VAL A 866 8.82 -13.15 3.44
CA VAL A 866 7.43 -12.80 3.04
C VAL A 866 6.65 -12.17 4.18
N ILE A 867 6.75 -12.68 5.42
CA ILE A 867 6.09 -12.11 6.61
C ILE A 867 6.65 -10.73 6.96
N MET A 868 7.95 -10.49 6.75
CA MET A 868 8.55 -9.17 6.89
C MET A 868 7.94 -8.16 5.92
N GLY A 869 7.73 -8.54 4.66
CA GLY A 869 7.16 -7.69 3.60
C GLY A 869 5.64 -7.77 3.41
N ARG A 870 4.91 -8.45 4.29
CA ARG A 870 3.51 -8.86 4.03
C ARG A 870 2.53 -7.71 3.82
N ASN A 871 2.82 -6.52 4.36
CA ASN A 871 1.91 -5.38 4.30
C ASN A 871 1.77 -4.83 2.86
N SER A 872 2.75 -5.14 2.00
CA SER A 872 2.78 -4.70 0.60
C SER A 872 2.19 -5.72 -0.38
N LEU A 873 1.73 -6.88 0.12
CA LEU A 873 1.07 -7.94 -0.65
C LEU A 873 -0.43 -7.71 -0.64
N ARG A 874 -1.07 -7.63 -1.83
CA ARG A 874 -2.52 -7.39 -1.95
C ARG A 874 -3.35 -8.44 -1.19
N GLU A 875 -2.91 -9.69 -1.19
CA GLU A 875 -3.38 -10.71 -0.24
C GLU A 875 -2.24 -11.05 0.74
N PRO A 876 -2.27 -10.53 1.98
CA PRO A 876 -1.21 -10.76 2.95
C PRO A 876 -1.25 -12.19 3.49
N ILE A 877 -0.09 -12.73 3.85
CA ILE A 877 0.07 -14.11 4.36
C ILE A 877 -0.78 -14.43 5.61
N LEU A 878 -1.26 -13.40 6.32
CA LEU A 878 -2.32 -13.48 7.33
C LEU A 878 -3.06 -12.15 7.41
N ASN A 879 -4.37 -12.17 7.18
CA ASN A 879 -5.29 -11.07 7.47
C ASN A 879 -5.78 -11.18 8.93
N TYR A 880 -5.34 -10.26 9.81
CA TYR A 880 -5.71 -10.28 11.23
C TYR A 880 -7.14 -9.80 11.50
N ASP A 881 -7.65 -8.84 10.72
CA ASP A 881 -8.98 -8.22 10.94
C ASP A 881 -10.15 -9.16 10.56
N ASN A 882 -9.90 -10.11 9.65
CA ASN A 882 -10.78 -11.25 9.36
C ASN A 882 -10.77 -12.33 10.46
N ASN A 883 -9.81 -12.27 11.39
CA ASN A 883 -9.60 -13.24 12.48
C ASN A 883 -9.69 -12.59 13.88
N PRO A 884 -10.77 -11.86 14.21
CA PRO A 884 -10.86 -11.07 15.45
C PRO A 884 -10.82 -11.92 16.73
N GLN A 885 -11.15 -13.21 16.62
CA GLN A 885 -11.12 -14.15 17.73
C GLN A 885 -10.58 -15.52 17.29
N LEU A 886 -10.07 -16.30 18.24
CA LEU A 886 -9.69 -17.71 18.05
C LEU A 886 -10.45 -18.60 19.04
N PRO A 887 -10.82 -19.83 18.65
CA PRO A 887 -11.48 -20.78 19.56
C PRO A 887 -10.64 -21.13 20.79
N PHE A 888 -9.32 -21.12 20.68
CA PHE A 888 -8.39 -21.57 21.72
C PHE A 888 -7.43 -20.45 22.13
N PRO A 889 -6.96 -20.42 23.39
CA PRO A 889 -6.11 -19.34 23.90
C PRO A 889 -4.76 -19.33 23.18
N ALA A 890 -4.21 -18.14 22.92
CA ALA A 890 -2.90 -17.99 22.27
C ALA A 890 -1.72 -18.26 23.23
N SER A 891 -1.76 -19.39 23.95
CA SER A 891 -0.63 -19.92 24.72
C SER A 891 -0.73 -21.43 24.95
N GLY A 892 0.42 -22.05 25.20
CA GLY A 892 0.53 -23.48 25.52
C GLY A 892 -0.10 -24.38 24.45
N ASN A 893 -0.70 -25.49 24.88
CA ASN A 893 -1.39 -26.44 23.99
C ASN A 893 -2.62 -25.81 23.30
N GLY A 894 -3.19 -24.74 23.84
CA GLY A 894 -4.32 -24.03 23.24
C GLY A 894 -3.92 -23.38 21.91
N ASP A 895 -2.77 -22.72 21.86
CA ASP A 895 -2.29 -22.08 20.64
C ASP A 895 -2.04 -23.12 19.56
N GLY A 896 -1.42 -24.25 19.93
CA GLY A 896 -1.17 -25.40 19.05
C GLY A 896 -2.43 -26.01 18.41
N ASN A 897 -3.62 -25.73 18.93
CA ASN A 897 -4.91 -26.16 18.38
C ASN A 897 -5.51 -25.16 17.37
N ASN A 898 -4.98 -23.93 17.24
CA ASN A 898 -5.41 -22.93 16.25
C ASN A 898 -4.80 -23.18 14.85
N SER A 899 -4.76 -24.45 14.42
CA SER A 899 -4.08 -24.94 13.21
C SER A 899 -4.50 -24.29 11.90
N ARG A 900 -5.71 -23.70 11.85
CA ARG A 900 -6.17 -22.90 10.71
C ARG A 900 -5.25 -21.73 10.38
N LEU A 901 -4.52 -21.20 11.37
CA LEU A 901 -3.58 -20.09 11.20
C LEU A 901 -2.13 -20.56 10.98
N PHE A 902 -1.88 -21.86 10.86
CA PHE A 902 -0.52 -22.38 10.69
C PHE A 902 -0.20 -22.68 9.23
N LEU A 903 1.05 -22.41 8.85
CA LEU A 903 1.59 -22.65 7.52
C LEU A 903 2.60 -23.81 7.56
N ALA A 904 2.52 -24.71 6.59
CA ALA A 904 3.57 -25.71 6.34
C ALA A 904 4.69 -25.12 5.46
N SER A 905 5.95 -25.52 5.68
CA SER A 905 7.15 -25.03 4.96
C SER A 905 8.10 -26.17 4.56
N SER A 906 8.85 -26.01 3.46
CA SER A 906 9.54 -27.14 2.80
C SER A 906 10.76 -27.70 3.55
N ASP A 907 11.18 -27.09 4.64
CA ASP A 907 12.20 -27.57 5.60
C ASP A 907 11.61 -28.31 6.81
N TYR A 908 10.42 -28.92 6.65
CA TYR A 908 9.69 -29.67 7.69
C TYR A 908 9.34 -28.81 8.92
N ARG A 909 9.04 -27.52 8.72
CA ARG A 909 8.60 -26.61 9.81
C ARG A 909 7.15 -26.18 9.67
N THR A 910 6.54 -25.90 10.82
CA THR A 910 5.29 -25.16 10.95
C THR A 910 5.61 -23.72 11.31
N ILE A 911 5.01 -22.74 10.60
CA ILE A 911 5.04 -21.33 10.96
C ILE A 911 3.80 -20.99 11.79
N TRP A 912 3.99 -20.38 12.96
CA TRP A 912 2.96 -20.01 13.92
C TRP A 912 2.60 -18.53 13.75
N THR A 913 1.73 -18.22 12.79
CA THR A 913 1.36 -16.83 12.49
C THR A 913 0.62 -16.13 13.65
N THR A 914 0.05 -16.90 14.58
CA THR A 914 -0.50 -16.42 15.87
C THR A 914 0.55 -15.65 16.68
N GLN A 915 1.81 -16.11 16.61
CA GLN A 915 2.99 -15.53 17.27
C GLN A 915 3.88 -14.75 16.28
N GLY A 916 3.33 -14.34 15.13
CA GLY A 916 4.04 -13.61 14.08
C GLY A 916 4.93 -14.52 13.24
N MET A 917 6.16 -14.77 13.71
CA MET A 917 7.21 -15.46 12.97
C MET A 917 7.74 -16.75 13.64
N SER A 918 7.18 -17.16 14.78
CA SER A 918 7.62 -18.36 15.51
C SER A 918 7.54 -19.63 14.66
N ILE A 919 8.46 -20.57 14.88
CA ILE A 919 8.52 -21.84 14.16
C ILE A 919 8.64 -23.04 15.09
N SER A 920 8.18 -24.20 14.61
CA SER A 920 8.46 -25.51 15.20
C SER A 920 8.69 -26.56 14.12
N ASN A 921 9.17 -27.75 14.49
CA ASN A 921 9.02 -28.92 13.61
C ASN A 921 7.54 -29.14 13.25
N PHE A 922 7.29 -29.65 12.04
CA PHE A 922 5.96 -29.87 11.48
C PHE A 922 5.09 -30.68 12.46
N SER A 923 3.92 -30.14 12.82
CA SER A 923 2.91 -30.77 13.69
C SER A 923 3.47 -31.39 15.00
N THR A 924 4.56 -30.84 15.55
CA THR A 924 5.25 -31.42 16.71
C THR A 924 4.75 -30.87 18.05
N TYR A 925 4.46 -29.57 18.13
CA TYR A 925 3.85 -28.91 19.29
C TYR A 925 2.44 -28.36 18.99
N CYS A 926 1.92 -28.69 17.80
CA CYS A 926 0.68 -28.22 17.25
C CYS A 926 -0.05 -29.36 16.52
N GLN A 927 -1.28 -29.07 16.12
CA GLN A 927 -2.02 -29.85 15.13
C GLN A 927 -1.47 -29.54 13.72
N SER A 928 -1.81 -30.37 12.74
CA SER A 928 -1.31 -30.20 11.37
C SER A 928 -1.75 -28.85 10.77
N PRO A 929 -0.83 -28.08 10.12
CA PRO A 929 -1.18 -26.83 9.44
C PRO A 929 -2.29 -27.00 8.41
N TRP A 930 -3.16 -26.00 8.25
CA TRP A 930 -4.18 -25.98 7.18
C TRP A 930 -3.67 -25.34 5.89
N ALA A 931 -2.67 -24.46 6.01
CA ALA A 931 -2.32 -23.54 4.94
C ALA A 931 -0.91 -23.79 4.40
N VAL A 932 -0.75 -23.43 3.13
CA VAL A 932 0.51 -23.14 2.47
C VAL A 932 0.36 -21.79 1.78
N ARG A 933 1.48 -21.14 1.48
CA ARG A 933 1.52 -20.02 0.54
C ARG A 933 2.76 -20.22 -0.34
N CYS A 934 2.54 -20.76 -1.53
CA CYS A 934 3.59 -21.06 -2.49
C CYS A 934 4.27 -19.77 -2.95
N ILE A 935 5.50 -19.91 -3.45
CA ILE A 935 6.26 -18.79 -4.01
C ILE A 935 6.97 -19.22 -5.28
N ARG A 936 7.47 -18.23 -6.00
CA ARG A 936 8.36 -18.40 -7.14
C ARG A 936 9.59 -17.49 -7.02
N ASN A 937 10.73 -17.94 -7.54
CA ASN A 937 11.90 -17.10 -7.72
C ASN A 937 11.73 -16.29 -9.02
N LEU A 938 12.04 -14.99 -8.98
CA LEU A 938 11.95 -14.09 -10.13
C LEU A 938 13.35 -13.59 -10.51
N GLY A 939 13.62 -13.49 -11.81
CA GLY A 939 14.91 -12.98 -12.32
C GLY A 939 16.09 -13.93 -12.09
N VAL A 940 15.81 -15.22 -11.89
CA VAL A 940 16.81 -16.29 -11.79
C VAL A 940 16.65 -17.28 -12.94
N ASP A 941 17.74 -17.94 -13.31
CA ASP A 941 17.68 -19.06 -14.23
C ASP A 941 16.93 -20.24 -13.58
N LEU A 942 15.75 -20.58 -14.14
CA LEU A 942 14.96 -21.72 -13.71
C LEU A 942 15.32 -23.00 -14.48
N SER A 943 16.10 -22.94 -15.56
CA SER A 943 16.51 -24.14 -16.32
C SER A 943 17.44 -25.07 -15.54
N THR A 944 17.91 -24.66 -14.36
CA THR A 944 18.65 -25.50 -13.41
C THR A 944 18.12 -25.36 -11.99
N VAL A 945 18.40 -26.35 -11.14
CA VAL A 945 18.24 -26.25 -9.67
C VAL A 945 19.64 -26.26 -9.03
N THR A 946 19.81 -25.52 -7.94
CA THR A 946 21.13 -25.32 -7.32
C THR A 946 21.79 -26.63 -6.87
N ALA A 947 23.13 -26.66 -6.95
CA ALA A 947 23.93 -27.83 -6.61
C ALA A 947 23.91 -28.17 -5.12
N THR A 948 23.79 -27.15 -4.26
CA THR A 948 23.75 -27.31 -2.80
C THR A 948 22.48 -26.72 -2.20
N ALA A 949 22.23 -27.06 -0.94
CA ALA A 949 21.10 -26.56 -0.16
C ALA A 949 21.33 -25.11 0.30
N GLU A 950 22.58 -24.72 0.49
CA GLU A 950 23.02 -23.43 1.02
C GLU A 950 22.93 -22.31 -0.03
N ASP A 951 23.10 -22.66 -1.31
CA ASP A 951 22.96 -21.75 -2.45
C ASP A 951 21.48 -21.39 -2.67
N ASP A 952 21.02 -20.25 -2.13
CA ASP A 952 19.71 -19.66 -2.46
C ASP A 952 19.90 -18.59 -3.55
N PRO A 953 19.34 -18.74 -4.77
CA PRO A 953 19.58 -17.81 -5.88
C PRO A 953 18.79 -16.49 -5.76
N VAL A 954 18.07 -16.24 -4.66
CA VAL A 954 17.29 -15.00 -4.46
C VAL A 954 17.78 -14.25 -3.23
N ASP A 955 18.24 -13.02 -3.45
CA ASP A 955 18.71 -12.13 -2.39
C ASP A 955 17.54 -11.67 -1.48
N PRO A 956 17.78 -11.41 -0.18
CA PRO A 956 16.77 -10.76 0.67
C PRO A 956 16.53 -9.29 0.27
N ALA A 957 15.34 -8.76 0.60
CA ALA A 957 15.03 -7.33 0.44
C ALA A 957 15.81 -6.38 1.37
N TYR A 958 16.81 -6.88 2.09
CA TYR A 958 17.67 -6.14 3.02
C TYR A 958 19.12 -6.61 2.91
N GLU A 959 20.05 -5.70 3.13
CA GLU A 959 21.47 -5.99 3.29
C GLU A 959 21.86 -6.00 4.76
N VAL A 960 22.88 -6.79 5.12
CA VAL A 960 23.52 -6.74 6.45
C VAL A 960 25.03 -6.60 6.29
N GLU A 961 25.58 -5.59 6.94
CA GLU A 961 27.02 -5.36 7.05
C GLU A 961 27.42 -5.51 8.52
N LEU A 962 28.10 -6.61 8.85
CA LEU A 962 28.67 -6.81 10.18
C LEU A 962 30.05 -6.15 10.26
N GLY A 963 30.47 -5.78 11.47
CA GLY A 963 31.81 -5.25 11.70
C GLY A 963 32.92 -6.24 11.32
N LYS A 964 34.12 -5.70 11.07
CA LYS A 964 35.25 -6.44 10.48
C LYS A 964 35.73 -7.62 11.34
N GLY A 965 35.18 -8.81 11.06
CA GLY A 965 35.77 -10.10 11.41
C GLY A 965 35.08 -10.88 12.54
N ASP A 966 34.19 -10.28 13.34
CA ASP A 966 33.32 -11.04 14.24
C ASP A 966 31.99 -10.34 14.58
N TYR A 967 31.04 -11.14 15.08
CA TYR A 967 29.72 -10.71 15.56
C TYR A 967 29.73 -9.87 16.84
N SER A 968 30.85 -9.82 17.58
CA SER A 968 30.98 -9.00 18.78
C SER A 968 31.08 -7.51 18.43
N THR A 969 31.55 -7.22 17.21
CA THR A 969 31.66 -5.88 16.64
C THR A 969 30.37 -5.33 16.05
N GLY A 970 29.19 -5.92 16.30
CA GLY A 970 27.90 -5.35 15.88
C GLY A 970 27.74 -5.28 14.36
N GLY A 971 26.90 -4.37 13.87
CA GLY A 971 26.69 -4.17 12.44
C GLY A 971 25.57 -3.20 12.10
N VAL A 972 25.17 -3.19 10.84
CA VAL A 972 24.07 -2.37 10.31
C VAL A 972 23.26 -3.17 9.28
N VAL A 973 21.94 -2.99 9.33
CA VAL A 973 20.97 -3.58 8.40
C VAL A 973 20.36 -2.45 7.59
N ARG A 974 20.27 -2.62 6.26
CA ARG A 974 19.69 -1.62 5.34
C ARG A 974 18.52 -2.24 4.59
N VAL A 975 17.35 -1.61 4.63
CA VAL A 975 16.10 -2.13 4.05
C VAL A 975 15.87 -1.65 2.62
N LYS A 976 16.83 -1.93 1.73
CA LYS A 976 16.81 -1.38 0.37
C LYS A 976 15.53 -1.72 -0.39
N HIS A 977 15.17 -2.99 -0.53
CA HIS A 977 14.26 -3.40 -1.60
C HIS A 977 12.82 -3.70 -1.14
N TYR A 978 12.35 -3.18 -0.01
CA TYR A 978 10.91 -3.30 0.34
C TYR A 978 10.07 -2.25 -0.40
N TYR A 979 8.93 -2.67 -0.96
CA TYR A 979 7.94 -1.78 -1.57
C TYR A 979 6.93 -1.25 -0.53
N GLY A 980 6.37 -0.06 -0.75
CA GLY A 980 5.16 0.43 -0.07
C GLY A 980 5.15 0.33 1.47
N SER A 981 4.03 -0.12 2.05
CA SER A 981 3.71 -0.09 3.48
C SER A 981 4.35 -1.19 4.35
N SER A 982 5.46 -1.79 3.90
CA SER A 982 6.25 -2.76 4.68
C SER A 982 7.17 -2.12 5.73
N LEU A 983 7.43 -0.82 5.58
CA LEU A 983 8.33 -0.03 6.42
C LEU A 983 7.54 1.00 7.23
N ARG A 984 8.08 1.37 8.39
CA ARG A 984 7.61 2.49 9.22
C ARG A 984 8.61 3.65 9.17
N ASN A 985 8.17 4.83 9.59
CA ASN A 985 9.08 5.95 9.84
C ASN A 985 10.19 5.54 10.83
N TYR A 986 11.40 6.10 10.66
CA TYR A 986 12.51 5.89 11.57
C TYR A 986 12.22 6.51 12.96
N THR A 987 12.78 5.96 14.03
CA THR A 987 12.61 6.50 15.40
C THR A 987 13.92 6.60 16.18
N VAL A 988 14.12 7.76 16.82
CA VAL A 988 15.13 7.98 17.86
C VAL A 988 14.58 7.78 19.28
N ASN A 989 13.28 7.52 19.42
CA ASN A 989 12.61 7.16 20.67
C ASN A 989 12.43 5.63 20.77
N PRO A 990 12.32 5.07 21.99
CA PRO A 990 11.94 3.67 22.18
C PRO A 990 10.62 3.32 21.48
N ILE A 991 10.48 2.06 21.07
CA ILE A 991 9.20 1.54 20.54
C ILE A 991 8.51 0.80 21.68
N ALA A 992 7.37 1.34 22.12
CA ALA A 992 6.57 0.74 23.17
C ALA A 992 6.12 -0.69 22.83
N ILE A 993 5.79 -1.48 23.85
CA ILE A 993 5.33 -2.87 23.67
C ILE A 993 4.09 -2.94 22.77
N HIS A 994 4.13 -3.82 21.75
CA HIS A 994 3.16 -3.78 20.65
C HIS A 994 2.89 -5.16 20.01
N LYS A 995 1.74 -5.28 19.33
CA LYS A 995 1.28 -6.53 18.71
C LYS A 995 2.04 -6.85 17.41
N VAL A 996 2.18 -8.12 17.05
CA VAL A 996 2.81 -8.57 15.77
C VAL A 996 2.21 -7.95 14.50
N ASN A 997 0.97 -7.44 14.55
CA ASN A 997 0.26 -6.77 13.45
C ASN A 997 0.24 -5.23 13.53
N SER A 998 0.99 -4.63 14.46
CA SER A 998 1.13 -3.18 14.59
C SER A 998 2.30 -2.61 13.77
N GLU A 999 2.29 -1.28 13.58
CA GLU A 999 3.39 -0.55 12.94
C GLU A 999 4.73 -0.71 13.68
N GLY A 1000 4.73 -0.80 15.01
CA GLY A 1000 5.96 -0.99 15.80
C GLY A 1000 6.76 -2.25 15.43
N ASN A 1001 6.09 -3.26 14.85
CA ASN A 1001 6.72 -4.50 14.35
C ASN A 1001 7.14 -4.39 12.86
N MET A 1002 7.13 -3.20 12.26
CA MET A 1002 7.72 -2.92 10.95
C MET A 1002 9.18 -2.48 11.11
N LEU A 1003 9.96 -2.59 10.03
CA LEU A 1003 11.35 -2.11 10.01
C LEU A 1003 11.36 -0.60 9.76
N GLY A 1004 12.26 0.15 10.42
CA GLY A 1004 12.46 1.58 10.13
C GLY A 1004 12.95 1.78 8.70
N GLN A 1005 12.47 2.82 8.01
CA GLN A 1005 12.61 2.98 6.56
C GLN A 1005 14.04 3.06 6.01
N TYR A 1006 15.02 3.46 6.83
CA TYR A 1006 16.44 3.47 6.45
C TYR A 1006 17.19 2.22 6.92
N GLY A 1007 16.58 1.42 7.79
CA GLY A 1007 17.17 0.26 8.44
C GLY A 1007 17.56 0.54 9.89
N PHE A 1008 18.46 -0.28 10.44
CA PHE A 1008 18.86 -0.19 11.84
C PHE A 1008 20.32 -0.60 12.09
N GLU A 1009 20.95 0.04 13.06
CA GLU A 1009 22.23 -0.34 13.64
C GLU A 1009 22.03 -1.41 14.73
N ILE A 1010 22.95 -2.38 14.79
CA ILE A 1010 23.03 -3.44 15.80
C ILE A 1010 24.18 -3.11 16.76
N ALA A 1011 23.90 -3.12 18.07
CA ALA A 1011 24.89 -2.82 19.10
C ALA A 1011 26.04 -3.86 19.14
N PHE A 1012 27.16 -3.49 19.78
CA PHE A 1012 28.20 -4.46 20.14
C PHE A 1012 27.66 -5.52 21.11
N ARG A 1013 28.35 -6.66 21.17
CA ARG A 1013 28.07 -7.69 22.16
C ARG A 1013 28.23 -7.14 23.57
N GLY A 1014 27.18 -7.31 24.38
CA GLY A 1014 27.05 -6.74 25.73
C GLY A 1014 26.36 -5.37 25.81
N ASN A 1015 25.97 -4.75 24.68
CA ASN A 1015 25.34 -3.42 24.61
C ASN A 1015 26.21 -2.32 25.24
N GLN A 1016 27.49 -2.28 24.87
CA GLN A 1016 28.50 -1.37 25.41
C GLN A 1016 29.21 -0.59 24.29
N ALA A 1017 30.00 0.42 24.66
CA ALA A 1017 30.81 1.22 23.72
C ALA A 1017 32.02 0.47 23.13
N THR A 1018 32.34 -0.72 23.66
CA THR A 1018 33.44 -1.57 23.21
C THR A 1018 32.98 -3.04 23.16
N PRO A 1019 33.59 -3.90 22.31
CA PRO A 1019 33.24 -5.32 22.27
C PRO A 1019 33.46 -6.01 23.62
N GLN A 1020 32.44 -6.68 24.14
CA GLN A 1020 32.54 -7.55 25.31
C GLN A 1020 32.23 -9.01 24.95
N SER A 1021 32.79 -9.95 25.72
CA SER A 1021 32.72 -11.38 25.43
C SER A 1021 31.40 -12.05 25.85
N ALA A 1022 30.58 -11.39 26.67
CA ALA A 1022 29.31 -11.92 27.17
C ALA A 1022 28.11 -11.19 26.56
N GLU A 1023 27.02 -11.93 26.36
CA GLU A 1023 25.74 -11.37 25.91
C GLU A 1023 25.02 -10.68 27.08
N ALA A 1024 24.43 -9.50 26.85
CA ALA A 1024 23.85 -8.70 27.93
C ALA A 1024 22.68 -9.44 28.60
N ASP A 1025 22.72 -9.53 29.93
CA ASP A 1025 21.71 -10.20 30.75
C ASP A 1025 20.57 -9.25 31.13
N VAL A 1026 19.34 -9.77 31.07
CA VAL A 1026 18.14 -9.21 31.71
C VAL A 1026 17.50 -10.31 32.56
N ASN A 1027 16.77 -9.97 33.64
CA ASN A 1027 16.11 -10.97 34.47
C ASN A 1027 14.86 -10.38 35.13
N PHE A 1028 13.70 -11.00 34.89
CA PHE A 1028 12.41 -10.53 35.39
C PHE A 1028 11.83 -11.50 36.42
N THR A 1029 11.28 -10.98 37.51
CA THR A 1029 10.66 -11.82 38.54
C THR A 1029 9.26 -12.26 38.11
N ASN A 1030 8.86 -13.50 38.42
CA ASN A 1030 7.53 -14.02 38.08
C ASN A 1030 6.45 -13.51 39.05
N ASN A 1031 6.15 -12.21 38.97
CA ASN A 1031 5.10 -11.52 39.70
C ASN A 1031 4.70 -10.21 38.97
N ALA A 1032 3.64 -9.54 39.41
CA ALA A 1032 3.13 -8.32 38.79
C ALA A 1032 4.15 -7.16 38.72
N GLN A 1033 5.15 -7.10 39.61
CA GLN A 1033 6.21 -6.10 39.53
C GLN A 1033 7.21 -6.43 38.43
N GLY A 1034 7.74 -7.67 38.38
CA GLY A 1034 8.66 -8.09 37.31
C GLY A 1034 8.03 -8.06 35.91
N ALA A 1035 6.70 -8.09 35.85
CA ALA A 1035 5.88 -7.76 34.70
C ALA A 1035 5.97 -6.26 34.33
N ILE A 1036 5.59 -5.36 35.25
CA ILE A 1036 5.74 -3.90 35.08
C ILE A 1036 7.19 -3.54 34.68
N ASP A 1037 8.18 -4.08 35.38
CA ASP A 1037 9.61 -3.90 35.10
C ASP A 1037 9.96 -4.27 33.64
N TYR A 1038 9.40 -5.36 33.08
CA TYR A 1038 9.59 -5.71 31.67
C TYR A 1038 9.04 -4.65 30.72
N GLN A 1039 7.84 -4.14 31.01
CA GLN A 1039 7.17 -3.14 30.17
C GLN A 1039 7.90 -1.79 30.22
N ASP A 1040 8.32 -1.37 31.41
CA ASP A 1040 9.07 -0.13 31.61
C ASP A 1040 10.47 -0.24 30.96
N ASP A 1041 11.17 -1.38 31.11
CA ASP A 1041 12.45 -1.62 30.43
C ASP A 1041 12.35 -1.58 28.89
N VAL A 1042 11.22 -2.02 28.30
CA VAL A 1042 10.96 -1.85 26.85
C VAL A 1042 10.66 -0.38 26.51
N ASN A 1043 9.74 0.25 27.23
CA ASN A 1043 9.20 1.56 26.91
C ASN A 1043 10.21 2.70 27.15
N ASP A 1044 11.06 2.57 28.17
CA ASP A 1044 12.09 3.55 28.52
C ASP A 1044 13.49 3.15 27.98
N ALA A 1045 13.59 1.97 27.35
CA ALA A 1045 14.83 1.39 26.82
C ALA A 1045 15.98 1.28 27.85
N THR A 1046 15.66 1.00 29.11
CA THR A 1046 16.65 0.89 30.20
C THR A 1046 17.79 -0.11 29.91
N PRO A 1047 17.60 -1.27 29.23
CA PRO A 1047 18.71 -2.20 28.93
C PRO A 1047 19.69 -1.66 27.88
N CYS A 1048 19.39 -0.49 27.31
CA CYS A 1048 20.15 0.23 26.30
C CYS A 1048 20.66 1.60 26.79
N GLU A 1049 20.42 1.96 28.06
CA GLU A 1049 20.71 3.29 28.63
C GLU A 1049 22.19 3.69 28.48
N GLU A 1050 23.12 2.76 28.70
CA GLU A 1050 24.56 3.02 28.56
C GLU A 1050 24.99 3.43 27.14
N LEU A 1051 24.34 2.87 26.11
CA LEU A 1051 24.57 3.29 24.73
C LEU A 1051 24.00 4.69 24.48
N ASN A 1052 22.84 4.99 25.08
CA ASN A 1052 22.21 6.32 25.03
C ASN A 1052 22.97 7.40 25.83
N LYS A 1053 24.02 7.07 26.59
CA LYS A 1053 24.93 8.04 27.20
C LYS A 1053 25.99 8.57 26.22
N LEU A 1054 26.29 7.83 25.15
CA LEU A 1054 27.26 8.20 24.10
C LEU A 1054 26.70 9.27 23.13
N ASN A 1055 27.47 9.69 22.12
CA ASN A 1055 27.01 10.73 21.18
C ASN A 1055 25.79 10.28 20.35
N ARG A 1056 25.74 8.99 19.98
CA ARG A 1056 24.70 8.40 19.13
C ARG A 1056 23.52 7.91 20.00
N LYS A 1057 22.35 8.53 19.84
CA LYS A 1057 21.14 8.35 20.69
C LYS A 1057 20.04 7.55 19.99
N GLY A 1058 19.14 6.94 20.76
CA GLY A 1058 17.97 6.22 20.25
C GLY A 1058 18.13 4.69 20.25
N TRP A 1059 19.08 4.19 21.04
CA TRP A 1059 19.22 2.76 21.30
C TRP A 1059 18.03 2.24 22.09
N ARG A 1060 17.44 1.14 21.62
CA ARG A 1060 16.20 0.56 22.14
C ARG A 1060 16.21 -0.96 22.04
N VAL A 1061 15.22 -1.58 22.70
CA VAL A 1061 14.89 -2.99 22.51
C VAL A 1061 14.42 -3.22 21.06
N PRO A 1062 14.87 -4.30 20.39
CA PRO A 1062 14.43 -4.64 19.04
C PRO A 1062 12.99 -5.17 18.99
N ASN A 1063 12.34 -5.09 17.83
CA ASN A 1063 11.11 -5.82 17.53
C ASN A 1063 11.40 -7.25 17.01
N GLN A 1064 10.34 -8.06 16.81
CA GLN A 1064 10.50 -9.44 16.34
C GLN A 1064 11.21 -9.50 14.97
N LYS A 1065 10.88 -8.63 14.00
CA LYS A 1065 11.51 -8.66 12.67
C LYS A 1065 13.01 -8.37 12.76
N GLU A 1066 13.40 -7.39 13.57
CA GLU A 1066 14.80 -7.00 13.80
C GLU A 1066 15.61 -8.17 14.40
N LEU A 1067 15.07 -8.83 15.43
CA LEU A 1067 15.66 -10.04 16.01
C LEU A 1067 15.84 -11.17 14.98
N ILE A 1068 14.86 -11.40 14.10
CA ILE A 1068 14.95 -12.46 13.07
C ILE A 1068 16.02 -12.13 12.02
N ILE A 1069 16.22 -10.86 11.67
CA ILE A 1069 17.33 -10.47 10.79
C ILE A 1069 18.66 -10.74 11.47
N MET A 1070 18.84 -10.29 12.73
CA MET A 1070 20.06 -10.49 13.52
C MET A 1070 20.39 -11.98 13.72
N MET A 1071 19.36 -12.79 13.96
CA MET A 1071 19.44 -14.25 14.08
C MET A 1071 19.98 -14.89 12.80
N ARG A 1072 19.43 -14.53 11.63
CA ARG A 1072 19.78 -15.16 10.35
C ARG A 1072 21.04 -14.60 9.69
N SER A 1073 21.45 -13.38 10.04
CA SER A 1073 22.70 -12.79 9.55
C SER A 1073 23.93 -13.24 10.34
N GLY A 1074 23.76 -14.03 11.42
CA GLY A 1074 24.85 -14.41 12.32
C GLY A 1074 25.31 -13.29 13.25
N ALA A 1075 24.53 -12.21 13.41
CA ALA A 1075 24.82 -11.15 14.37
C ALA A 1075 24.60 -11.61 15.83
N ILE A 1076 23.80 -12.65 16.02
CA ILE A 1076 23.72 -13.41 17.28
C ILE A 1076 24.62 -14.65 17.14
N PRO A 1077 25.62 -14.84 18.03
CA PRO A 1077 26.50 -16.01 17.97
C PRO A 1077 25.86 -17.27 18.54
N ASP A 1078 26.34 -18.42 18.06
CA ASP A 1078 26.15 -19.72 18.71
C ASP A 1078 26.63 -19.65 20.18
N PHE A 1079 25.76 -20.06 21.11
CA PHE A 1079 26.04 -20.06 22.55
C PHE A 1079 26.17 -21.47 23.16
N GLY A 1080 26.19 -22.49 22.29
CA GLY A 1080 26.57 -23.86 22.63
C GLY A 1080 25.55 -24.66 23.43
N SER A 1081 25.79 -25.98 23.52
CA SER A 1081 24.90 -26.91 24.22
C SER A 1081 24.91 -26.67 25.73
N GLY A 1082 23.83 -26.12 26.28
CA GLY A 1082 23.58 -26.07 27.73
C GLY A 1082 22.79 -24.85 28.23
N ASN A 1083 22.68 -23.78 27.45
CA ASN A 1083 21.99 -22.54 27.86
C ASN A 1083 20.82 -22.25 26.93
N TYR A 1084 19.62 -22.03 27.47
CA TYR A 1084 18.54 -21.40 26.71
C TYR A 1084 18.67 -19.89 26.82
N TRP A 1085 19.05 -19.22 25.73
CA TRP A 1085 18.92 -17.76 25.64
C TRP A 1085 17.60 -17.42 24.94
N TYR A 1086 16.86 -16.49 25.54
CA TYR A 1086 15.63 -15.93 24.99
C TYR A 1086 15.80 -14.42 24.96
N PHE A 1087 15.82 -13.86 23.75
CA PHE A 1087 16.10 -12.45 23.55
C PHE A 1087 14.85 -11.58 23.77
N MET A 1088 15.04 -10.47 24.47
CA MET A 1088 14.05 -9.45 24.75
C MET A 1088 13.60 -8.76 23.47
N SER A 1089 12.31 -8.44 23.43
CA SER A 1089 11.62 -7.92 22.25
C SER A 1089 10.49 -6.99 22.67
N SER A 1090 10.26 -5.93 21.91
CA SER A 1090 9.09 -5.06 22.06
C SER A 1090 7.79 -5.68 21.52
N THR A 1091 7.84 -6.89 20.95
CA THR A 1091 6.71 -7.49 20.21
C THR A 1091 6.01 -8.64 20.96
N ILE A 1092 4.67 -8.65 20.93
CA ILE A 1092 3.80 -9.71 21.48
C ILE A 1092 2.80 -10.24 20.43
N PRO A 1093 2.28 -11.48 20.55
CA PRO A 1093 1.19 -12.01 19.72
C PRO A 1093 -0.03 -11.09 19.60
N ALA A 1094 -0.83 -11.27 18.54
CA ALA A 1094 -1.99 -10.42 18.28
C ALA A 1094 -3.23 -10.78 19.12
N TRP A 1095 -3.25 -11.96 19.76
CA TRP A 1095 -4.36 -12.48 20.58
C TRP A 1095 -3.92 -12.72 22.03
N ASN A 1096 -4.87 -12.66 22.97
CA ASN A 1096 -4.64 -12.93 24.40
C ASN A 1096 -4.63 -14.44 24.76
N LYS A 1097 -4.34 -14.72 26.03
CA LYS A 1097 -4.44 -16.05 26.66
C LYS A 1097 -5.87 -16.48 27.06
N SER A 1098 -6.92 -15.79 26.61
CA SER A 1098 -8.32 -16.11 26.98
C SER A 1098 -8.96 -17.14 26.03
N THR A 1099 -10.11 -17.70 26.42
CA THR A 1099 -10.88 -18.63 25.60
C THR A 1099 -12.31 -18.12 25.44
N PRO A 1100 -12.77 -17.74 24.23
CA PRO A 1100 -12.00 -17.59 23.00
C PRO A 1100 -10.93 -16.48 23.12
N ALA A 1101 -9.83 -16.61 22.38
CA ALA A 1101 -8.79 -15.60 22.35
C ALA A 1101 -9.28 -14.38 21.57
N ASN A 1102 -8.86 -13.16 21.94
CA ASN A 1102 -9.40 -11.91 21.38
C ASN A 1102 -8.28 -10.95 20.96
N THR A 1103 -8.37 -10.37 19.75
CA THR A 1103 -7.45 -9.33 19.26
C THR A 1103 -7.67 -7.97 19.92
N ASN A 1104 -8.90 -7.68 20.35
CA ASN A 1104 -9.35 -6.35 20.76
C ASN A 1104 -9.11 -6.06 22.24
N SER A 1105 -8.65 -7.04 23.01
CA SER A 1105 -8.12 -6.77 24.34
C SER A 1105 -6.89 -5.86 24.26
N GLU A 1106 -6.77 -4.94 25.22
CA GLU A 1106 -5.47 -4.35 25.56
C GLU A 1106 -4.56 -5.50 25.97
N LEU A 1107 -3.47 -5.69 25.23
CA LEU A 1107 -2.52 -6.77 25.49
C LEU A 1107 -1.28 -6.20 26.16
N THR A 1108 -1.02 -6.68 27.37
CA THR A 1108 0.26 -6.54 28.07
C THR A 1108 1.06 -7.84 27.95
N HIS A 1109 2.34 -7.78 28.29
CA HIS A 1109 3.19 -8.97 28.44
C HIS A 1109 2.68 -9.96 29.51
N GLU A 1110 1.87 -9.53 30.49
CA GLU A 1110 1.21 -10.44 31.45
C GLU A 1110 0.15 -11.29 30.72
N SER A 1111 -0.70 -10.64 29.93
CA SER A 1111 -1.84 -11.23 29.23
C SER A 1111 -1.47 -12.00 27.95
N SER A 1112 -0.20 -11.94 27.52
CA SER A 1112 0.33 -12.54 26.28
C SER A 1112 1.72 -13.17 26.49
N THR A 1113 2.32 -13.73 25.45
CA THR A 1113 3.75 -14.12 25.45
C THR A 1113 4.59 -13.05 24.75
N ILE A 1114 5.91 -13.09 24.91
CA ILE A 1114 6.87 -12.25 24.21
C ILE A 1114 7.36 -13.00 22.96
N CYS A 1115 7.26 -12.38 21.80
CA CYS A 1115 7.85 -12.89 20.55
C CYS A 1115 9.38 -12.74 20.60
N SER A 1116 10.11 -13.85 20.55
CA SER A 1116 11.54 -13.94 20.84
C SER A 1116 12.28 -14.83 19.84
N ILE A 1117 13.59 -14.98 20.02
CA ILE A 1117 14.45 -15.94 19.32
C ILE A 1117 15.23 -16.78 20.33
N THR A 1118 15.55 -18.01 19.96
CA THR A 1118 16.39 -18.92 20.75
C THR A 1118 17.25 -19.80 19.85
N GLN A 1119 18.12 -20.62 20.44
CA GLN A 1119 18.88 -21.65 19.73
C GLN A 1119 18.47 -23.02 20.29
N ASN A 1120 18.10 -23.93 19.40
CA ASN A 1120 17.65 -25.26 19.78
C ASN A 1120 18.85 -26.13 20.20
N LEU A 1121 18.90 -26.52 21.47
CA LEU A 1121 20.04 -27.27 22.05
C LEU A 1121 20.31 -28.63 21.39
N SER A 1122 19.36 -29.20 20.66
CA SER A 1122 19.50 -30.52 20.00
C SER A 1122 19.99 -30.44 18.55
N THR A 1123 19.69 -29.35 17.85
CA THR A 1123 20.06 -29.16 16.43
C THR A 1123 21.08 -28.04 16.22
N LEU A 1124 21.36 -27.24 17.26
CA LEU A 1124 22.11 -25.98 17.25
C LEU A 1124 21.55 -24.91 16.28
N ASN A 1125 20.39 -25.14 15.68
CA ASN A 1125 19.73 -24.20 14.80
C ASN A 1125 19.01 -23.11 15.60
N PHE A 1126 19.06 -21.89 15.11
CA PHE A 1126 18.25 -20.79 15.66
C PHE A 1126 16.78 -20.92 15.27
N GLU A 1127 15.89 -20.63 16.21
CA GLU A 1127 14.45 -20.75 16.07
C GLU A 1127 13.73 -19.51 16.60
N ALA A 1128 12.82 -18.98 15.80
CA ALA A 1128 11.83 -17.99 16.23
C ALA A 1128 10.85 -18.64 17.21
N THR A 1129 10.52 -17.99 18.31
CA THR A 1129 9.71 -18.57 19.39
C THR A 1129 8.86 -17.52 20.11
N ALA A 1130 8.00 -17.94 21.03
CA ALA A 1130 7.39 -17.04 22.01
C ALA A 1130 7.44 -17.62 23.43
N LYS A 1131 7.66 -16.74 24.41
CA LYS A 1131 8.00 -17.11 25.79
C LYS A 1131 7.32 -16.22 26.82
N SER A 1132 7.24 -16.66 28.07
CA SER A 1132 6.80 -15.81 29.18
C SER A 1132 7.84 -14.70 29.43
N TYR A 1133 7.44 -13.50 29.84
CA TYR A 1133 8.37 -12.39 30.08
C TYR A 1133 9.48 -12.76 31.10
N ASN A 1134 9.14 -13.58 32.10
CA ASN A 1134 10.07 -14.09 33.11
C ASN A 1134 10.98 -15.25 32.64
N GLU A 1135 10.86 -15.69 31.38
CA GLU A 1135 11.83 -16.59 30.72
C GLU A 1135 12.85 -15.80 29.87
N ILE A 1136 12.55 -14.53 29.54
CA ILE A 1136 13.45 -13.66 28.78
C ILE A 1136 14.69 -13.35 29.62
N ASN A 1137 15.87 -13.56 29.04
CA ASN A 1137 17.12 -13.46 29.77
C ASN A 1137 18.28 -12.76 29.04
N LYS A 1138 18.17 -12.48 27.73
CA LYS A 1138 19.18 -11.76 26.95
C LYS A 1138 18.61 -10.55 26.21
N VAL A 1139 19.44 -9.57 25.87
CA VAL A 1139 19.05 -8.42 25.04
C VAL A 1139 20.22 -7.93 24.17
N ARG A 1140 19.96 -7.65 22.89
CA ARG A 1140 20.87 -6.94 21.99
C ARG A 1140 20.15 -5.70 21.49
N CYS A 1141 20.63 -4.52 21.86
CA CYS A 1141 20.00 -3.27 21.48
C CYS A 1141 20.19 -2.95 19.99
N VAL A 1142 19.24 -2.21 19.44
CA VAL A 1142 19.26 -1.65 18.08
C VAL A 1142 18.93 -0.17 18.12
N ARG A 1143 19.25 0.55 17.04
CA ARG A 1143 18.86 1.95 16.81
C ARG A 1143 18.48 2.12 15.36
N ASP A 1144 17.43 2.88 15.04
CA ASP A 1144 17.12 3.16 13.64
C ASP A 1144 18.19 4.07 13.00
N LEU A 1145 18.45 3.88 11.71
CA LEU A 1145 19.23 4.83 10.94
C LEU A 1145 18.39 6.08 10.64
N THR A 1146 19.04 7.25 10.61
CA THR A 1146 18.43 8.51 10.17
C THR A 1146 18.63 8.72 8.65
N PRO A 1147 17.96 9.71 8.01
CA PRO A 1147 18.18 10.00 6.59
C PRO A 1147 19.65 10.31 6.26
N GLU A 1148 20.38 10.97 7.17
CA GLU A 1148 21.80 11.32 6.99
C GLU A 1148 22.73 10.11 7.04
N GLU A 1149 22.27 9.01 7.64
CA GLU A 1149 22.98 7.73 7.73
C GLU A 1149 22.64 6.78 6.58
N GLU A 1150 21.66 7.13 5.74
CA GLU A 1150 21.27 6.35 4.57
C GLU A 1150 22.47 6.18 3.61
N GLY A 1151 22.90 4.93 3.42
CA GLY A 1151 24.04 4.59 2.56
C GLY A 1151 25.43 4.76 3.20
N MET A 1152 25.55 5.26 4.43
CA MET A 1152 26.82 5.24 5.17
C MET A 1152 27.23 3.81 5.53
N SER A 1153 28.52 3.45 5.40
CA SER A 1153 29.04 2.15 5.84
C SER A 1153 29.03 2.01 7.37
N TYR A 1154 29.16 0.79 7.88
CA TYR A 1154 29.19 0.57 9.33
C TYR A 1154 30.37 1.29 10.00
N ASP A 1155 31.55 1.24 9.36
CA ASP A 1155 32.73 1.99 9.84
C ASP A 1155 32.52 3.51 9.81
N GLN A 1156 31.74 4.04 8.86
CA GLN A 1156 31.42 5.47 8.78
C GLN A 1156 30.42 5.88 9.87
N ILE A 1157 29.36 5.10 10.10
CA ILE A 1157 28.38 5.32 11.19
C ILE A 1157 29.08 5.25 12.56
N ARG A 1158 30.03 4.32 12.72
CA ARG A 1158 30.88 4.22 13.92
C ARG A 1158 31.86 5.38 14.10
N ALA A 1159 32.29 6.05 13.03
CA ALA A 1159 33.20 7.19 13.14
C ALA A 1159 32.54 8.43 13.78
N GLN A 1160 31.20 8.43 13.93
CA GLN A 1160 30.42 9.45 14.63
C GLN A 1160 30.31 9.22 16.16
N GLN A 1161 30.88 8.12 16.69
CA GLN A 1161 30.62 7.62 18.05
C GLN A 1161 31.27 8.45 19.17
#